data_AF-A0A953QNL7-F1
#
_entry.id   AF-A0A953QNL7-F1
#
_cell.length_a   1.000
_cell.length_b   1.000
_cell.length_c   1.000
_cell.angle_alpha   90.00
_cell.angle_beta   90.00
_cell.angle_gamma   90.00
#
_symmetry.space_group_name_H-M   'P 1'
#
loop_
_entity.id
_entity.type
_entity.pdbx_description
1 polymer ?
#
loop_
_entity_poly.entity_id
_entity_poly.type
_entity_poly.pdbx_seq_one_letter_code
_entity_poly.pdbx_strand_id
1 'polypeptide(L)'
;MIRHRILILFAGAAAALAQDLVTLEQASSRSGPELSAAREGRTVTVRGQVASAPIWALGTSYLPLRDNSEHGLLLGGTREQFADIQPGDWVEATGSIQSRAALPLLIPASIHRVRHDAAPEPKELTIPELIGFRYLGLMAKTTGTVASISENLGGKSLEVTEHGSTIAVFLPRAVNAHAGELRRLRVGDRVRMTGLATQYSLEPPHDSGFQLLLASPDDVEILPSYSMLAPIVLLSAFTASVAAFGLWWLRGRRQGSQRRSMRAFHALSEEIISAASPVEIAEKLVSVLPTVTQATGVRLYLYNRKSKSLERVATNAEPDPMAVPVDSSPDGLVSGAVVCFRNRALLNVPDVRRSPFVKVDSKANVPRSAMFLPLFSHNDVLGVLEVGNARRLGYFTVEEQAAAQHLANQVAASLKLQEQHSVREQLFRSEKLAATGQLISGVASELRAPLESILQLATSLAAYGGRNVPERDLRLLAGESQRASEIVSRLVSFARPEDAAAREVDVNGVVGGLMQFRDPEWKTLGLRVHNRLSAEPVVVHGSQGQIEQVFLNLLVHAEQCASDSPAKTISIASSVIASHMTVEINYSMAEKGPQDSANPFSENYAGENGATGLAVCQGIIHGHGGEIRFGSNAGMARFEVDLPVTRAADPAPAPRVPRHGGALTLMLVDPDQSTQRQMLGLLSARGHRAVPVPAEEAPDLGQRLRFDAIFWAMRPATKRSAEYQEELRGLARCFVLLADAYDADLARSLEETGGALLVRPVKDADLDRVLAELESKAPNASAGRAGK
;
A
#
# COMPACT_ATOMS: atom_id res chain seq x y z
N MET A 1 15.43 -104.52 70.77
CA MET A 1 14.28 -103.77 70.23
C MET A 1 13.75 -102.68 71.21
N ILE A 2 14.61 -102.03 72.01
CA ILE A 2 14.23 -100.93 72.94
C ILE A 2 15.43 -99.95 73.07
N ARG A 3 15.94 -99.44 71.96
CA ARG A 3 17.01 -98.41 71.96
C ARG A 3 16.89 -97.38 70.83
N HIS A 4 15.74 -97.36 70.12
CA HIS A 4 15.40 -96.40 69.06
C HIS A 4 14.16 -95.55 69.39
N ARG A 5 13.69 -95.56 70.64
CA ARG A 5 12.56 -94.74 71.10
C ARG A 5 12.92 -93.63 72.10
N ILE A 6 14.19 -93.51 72.49
CA ILE A 6 14.65 -92.45 73.41
C ILE A 6 15.24 -91.25 72.64
N LEU A 7 15.53 -91.38 71.34
CA LEU A 7 16.07 -90.29 70.52
C LEU A 7 15.01 -89.34 69.93
N ILE A 8 13.70 -89.63 70.08
CA ILE A 8 12.61 -88.79 69.55
C ILE A 8 11.95 -87.92 70.64
N LEU A 9 12.18 -88.23 71.92
CA LEU A 9 11.64 -87.44 73.04
C LEU A 9 12.53 -86.26 73.49
N PHE A 10 13.77 -86.16 73.00
CA PHE A 10 14.64 -84.98 73.20
C PHE A 10 14.67 -84.00 72.01
N ALA A 11 14.04 -84.35 70.88
CA ALA A 11 13.84 -83.42 69.76
C ALA A 11 12.47 -82.71 69.79
N GLY A 12 11.51 -83.22 70.56
CA GLY A 12 10.16 -82.65 70.69
C GLY A 12 9.97 -81.62 71.81
N ALA A 13 10.94 -81.44 72.70
CA ALA A 13 10.86 -80.50 73.83
C ALA A 13 11.67 -79.20 73.63
N ALA A 14 12.46 -79.10 72.55
CA ALA A 14 13.24 -77.90 72.22
C ALA A 14 12.57 -77.02 71.14
N ALA A 15 11.46 -77.45 70.54
CA ALA A 15 10.71 -76.69 69.53
C ALA A 15 9.53 -75.89 70.11
N ALA A 16 9.27 -75.95 71.42
CA ALA A 16 8.13 -75.32 72.08
C ALA A 16 8.44 -73.98 72.79
N LEU A 17 9.65 -73.43 72.64
CA LEU A 17 10.04 -72.11 73.16
C LEU A 17 10.94 -71.35 72.16
N ALA A 18 10.73 -71.54 70.86
CA ALA A 18 11.30 -70.65 69.86
C ALA A 18 10.47 -69.35 69.90
N GLN A 19 10.97 -68.34 70.61
CA GLN A 19 10.42 -66.98 70.54
C GLN A 19 10.60 -66.49 69.10
N ASP A 20 9.51 -66.40 68.33
CA ASP A 20 9.55 -65.87 66.98
C ASP A 20 9.96 -64.39 67.06
N LEU A 21 11.18 -64.08 66.63
CA LEU A 21 11.60 -62.71 66.36
C LEU A 21 10.92 -62.26 65.07
N VAL A 22 10.07 -61.24 65.17
CA VAL A 22 9.20 -60.79 64.08
C VAL A 22 9.44 -59.31 63.80
N THR A 23 9.27 -58.86 62.56
CA THR A 23 9.33 -57.43 62.23
C THR A 23 8.12 -56.69 62.78
N LEU A 24 8.20 -55.36 62.94
CA LEU A 24 7.07 -54.58 63.45
C LEU A 24 5.87 -54.67 62.50
N GLU A 25 6.10 -54.66 61.19
CA GLU A 25 5.08 -54.88 60.16
C GLU A 25 4.36 -56.23 60.32
N GLN A 26 5.11 -57.31 60.53
CA GLN A 26 4.54 -58.64 60.71
C GLN A 26 3.77 -58.75 62.04
N ALA A 27 4.22 -58.05 63.08
CA ALA A 27 3.55 -58.00 64.38
C ALA A 27 2.24 -57.18 64.33
N SER A 28 2.19 -56.10 63.54
CA SER A 28 1.00 -55.27 63.34
C SER A 28 0.10 -55.72 62.17
N SER A 29 0.50 -56.76 61.44
CA SER A 29 -0.25 -57.30 60.30
C SER A 29 -1.67 -57.74 60.67
N ARG A 30 -2.59 -57.63 59.70
CA ARG A 30 -4.01 -57.96 59.83
C ARG A 30 -4.41 -59.04 58.84
N SER A 31 -5.40 -59.85 59.19
CA SER A 31 -5.86 -60.94 58.33
C SER A 31 -7.37 -61.17 58.45
N GLY A 32 -7.96 -61.74 57.39
CA GLY A 32 -9.38 -62.08 57.36
C GLY A 32 -10.30 -60.90 57.00
N PRO A 33 -11.60 -61.15 56.80
CA PRO A 33 -12.58 -60.15 56.36
C PRO A 33 -12.88 -59.08 57.43
N GLU A 34 -12.64 -59.36 58.70
CA GLU A 34 -12.84 -58.42 59.82
C GLU A 34 -11.64 -57.48 60.06
N LEU A 35 -10.51 -57.75 59.39
CA LEU A 35 -9.24 -57.00 59.53
C LEU A 35 -8.66 -57.01 60.97
N SER A 36 -8.85 -58.11 61.69
CA SER A 36 -8.29 -58.34 63.03
C SER A 36 -6.77 -58.62 62.97
N ALA A 37 -6.07 -58.41 64.08
CA ALA A 37 -4.62 -58.62 64.15
C ALA A 37 -4.28 -60.10 63.85
N ALA A 38 -3.43 -60.35 62.85
CA ALA A 38 -3.14 -61.68 62.34
C ALA A 38 -2.46 -62.61 63.36
N ARG A 39 -1.83 -62.03 64.39
CA ARG A 39 -1.11 -62.73 65.46
C ARG A 39 -1.74 -62.51 66.83
N GLU A 40 -3.01 -62.12 66.90
CA GLU A 40 -3.70 -61.92 68.17
C GLU A 40 -3.59 -63.13 69.10
N GLY A 41 -3.25 -62.89 70.36
CA GLY A 41 -3.01 -63.93 71.38
C GLY A 41 -1.66 -64.65 71.28
N ARG A 42 -0.85 -64.42 70.23
CA ARG A 42 0.48 -65.04 70.10
C ARG A 42 1.55 -64.25 70.83
N THR A 43 2.47 -64.97 71.47
CA THR A 43 3.70 -64.38 72.03
C THR A 43 4.73 -64.19 70.95
N VAL A 44 5.27 -62.97 70.83
CA VAL A 44 6.27 -62.59 69.84
C VAL A 44 7.37 -61.75 70.49
N THR A 45 8.55 -61.77 69.88
CA THR A 45 9.64 -60.86 70.22
C THR A 45 9.82 -59.87 69.09
N VAL A 46 9.88 -58.57 69.43
CA VAL A 46 10.08 -57.48 68.46
C VAL A 46 11.27 -56.62 68.87
N ARG A 47 11.94 -56.04 67.87
CA ARG A 47 12.98 -55.03 68.08
C ARG A 47 12.58 -53.74 67.35
N GLY A 48 12.64 -52.63 68.06
CA GLY A 48 12.35 -51.33 67.50
C GLY A 48 12.97 -50.21 68.32
N GLN A 49 13.12 -49.05 67.68
CA GLN A 49 13.54 -47.82 68.32
C GLN A 49 12.32 -47.09 68.89
N VAL A 50 12.42 -46.61 70.12
CA VAL A 50 11.37 -45.84 70.79
C VAL A 50 11.26 -44.47 70.13
N ALA A 51 10.11 -44.18 69.54
CA ALA A 51 9.90 -42.97 68.74
C ALA A 51 9.57 -41.73 69.58
N SER A 52 8.88 -41.90 70.72
CA SER A 52 8.52 -40.81 71.63
C SER A 52 8.40 -41.30 73.06
N ALA A 53 8.21 -40.37 73.99
CA ALA A 53 7.84 -40.71 75.36
C ALA A 53 6.49 -41.46 75.38
N PRO A 54 6.21 -42.29 76.42
CA PRO A 54 4.93 -42.99 76.53
C PRO A 54 3.74 -42.03 76.52
N ILE A 55 2.79 -42.25 75.63
CA ILE A 55 1.56 -41.45 75.50
C ILE A 55 0.45 -42.16 76.28
N TRP A 56 -0.12 -41.50 77.28
CA TRP A 56 -1.23 -42.04 78.05
C TRP A 56 -2.56 -41.77 77.35
N ALA A 57 -3.34 -42.81 77.07
CA ALA A 57 -4.69 -42.67 76.55
C ALA A 57 -5.54 -43.90 76.92
N LEU A 58 -6.83 -43.67 77.20
CA LEU A 58 -7.82 -44.74 77.40
C LEU A 58 -7.38 -45.81 78.42
N GLY A 59 -6.75 -45.38 79.52
CA GLY A 59 -6.37 -46.25 80.64
C GLY A 59 -5.11 -47.09 80.43
N THR A 60 -4.31 -46.84 79.40
CA THR A 60 -2.98 -47.48 79.21
C THR A 60 -1.96 -46.47 78.68
N SER A 61 -0.68 -46.75 78.92
CA SER A 61 0.42 -46.03 78.28
C SER A 61 0.81 -46.76 76.99
N TYR A 62 0.88 -46.01 75.89
CA TYR A 62 1.36 -46.48 74.60
C TYR A 62 2.79 -46.00 74.39
N LEU A 63 3.73 -46.92 74.22
CA LEU A 63 5.10 -46.61 73.83
C LEU A 63 5.29 -46.94 72.35
N PRO A 64 5.44 -45.95 71.46
CA PRO A 64 5.58 -46.21 70.03
C PRO A 64 6.99 -46.68 69.68
N LEU A 65 7.05 -47.80 68.98
CA LEU A 65 8.27 -48.34 68.37
C LEU A 65 8.24 -48.10 66.87
N ARG A 66 9.41 -47.77 66.33
CA ARG A 66 9.67 -47.64 64.89
C ARG A 66 10.87 -48.51 64.53
N ASP A 67 10.77 -49.24 63.44
CA ASP A 67 11.91 -49.96 62.88
C ASP A 67 12.51 -49.23 61.68
N ASN A 68 13.64 -49.75 61.17
CA ASN A 68 14.33 -49.17 60.01
C ASN A 68 13.51 -49.25 58.70
N SER A 69 12.44 -50.05 58.67
CA SER A 69 11.55 -50.17 57.52
C SER A 69 10.38 -49.20 57.56
N GLU A 70 10.40 -48.25 58.51
CA GLU A 70 9.37 -47.23 58.68
C GLU A 70 8.01 -47.79 59.10
N HIS A 71 7.98 -48.95 59.78
CA HIS A 71 6.76 -49.51 60.35
C HIS A 71 6.66 -49.25 61.85
N GLY A 72 5.44 -49.00 62.32
CA GLY A 72 5.12 -48.71 63.70
C GLY A 72 4.50 -49.91 64.43
N LEU A 73 4.80 -50.04 65.72
CA LEU A 73 4.08 -50.92 66.65
C LEU A 73 4.01 -50.25 68.02
N LEU A 74 2.89 -50.40 68.72
CA LEU A 74 2.75 -49.86 70.07
C LEU A 74 3.01 -50.94 71.13
N LEU A 75 3.82 -50.62 72.13
CA LEU A 75 3.82 -51.38 73.39
C LEU A 75 2.75 -50.80 74.32
N GLY A 76 1.84 -51.64 74.80
CA GLY A 76 0.84 -51.26 75.79
C GLY A 76 1.28 -51.68 77.19
N GLY A 77 1.17 -50.79 78.17
CA GLY A 77 1.59 -51.08 79.54
C GLY A 77 1.17 -50.01 80.53
N THR A 78 1.79 -50.05 81.70
CA THR A 78 1.67 -48.99 82.71
C THR A 78 2.81 -47.98 82.58
N ARG A 79 2.62 -46.77 83.12
CA ARG A 79 3.67 -45.74 83.10
C ARG A 79 4.94 -46.19 83.82
N GLU A 80 4.80 -46.95 84.90
CA GLU A 80 5.91 -47.49 85.69
C GLU A 80 6.74 -48.50 84.89
N GLN A 81 6.08 -49.33 84.07
CA GLN A 81 6.76 -50.32 83.23
C GLN A 81 7.67 -49.70 82.16
N PHE A 82 7.41 -48.45 81.77
CA PHE A 82 8.20 -47.71 80.78
C PHE A 82 9.05 -46.60 81.40
N ALA A 83 9.14 -46.49 82.73
CA ALA A 83 9.81 -45.37 83.40
C ALA A 83 11.30 -45.24 83.05
N ASP A 84 11.98 -46.37 82.82
CA ASP A 84 13.41 -46.45 82.51
C ASP A 84 13.72 -46.40 81.00
N ILE A 85 12.70 -46.22 80.14
CA ILE A 85 12.86 -46.21 78.68
C ILE A 85 12.76 -44.78 78.15
N GLN A 86 13.74 -44.37 77.34
CA GLN A 86 13.82 -43.03 76.77
C GLN A 86 13.58 -43.05 75.25
N PRO A 87 13.05 -41.95 74.66
CA PRO A 87 13.01 -41.79 73.21
C PRO A 87 14.41 -41.96 72.61
N GLY A 88 14.51 -42.74 71.53
CA GLY A 88 15.77 -43.10 70.90
C GLY A 88 16.38 -44.43 71.38
N ASP A 89 15.90 -44.98 72.51
CA ASP A 89 16.29 -46.33 72.95
C ASP A 89 15.83 -47.38 71.95
N TRP A 90 16.73 -48.28 71.56
CA TRP A 90 16.36 -49.52 70.92
C TRP A 90 16.01 -50.54 71.97
N VAL A 91 14.79 -51.07 71.90
CA VAL A 91 14.29 -52.05 72.83
C VAL A 91 13.99 -53.37 72.12
N GLU A 92 14.29 -54.46 72.80
CA GLU A 92 13.76 -55.78 72.49
C GLU A 92 12.64 -56.07 73.49
N ALA A 93 11.42 -56.22 72.98
CA ALA A 93 10.24 -56.47 73.79
C ALA A 93 9.65 -57.83 73.44
N THR A 94 9.42 -58.67 74.44
CA THR A 94 8.77 -59.97 74.28
C THR A 94 7.44 -59.96 75.02
N GLY A 95 6.35 -60.31 74.33
CA GLY A 95 5.01 -60.20 74.89
C GLY A 95 3.94 -60.76 73.97
N SER A 96 2.67 -60.64 74.37
CA SER A 96 1.54 -61.09 73.57
C SER A 96 0.96 -59.96 72.72
N ILE A 97 0.64 -60.23 71.45
CA ILE A 97 -0.12 -59.30 70.62
C ILE A 97 -1.58 -59.33 71.07
N GLN A 98 -2.13 -58.15 71.35
CA GLN A 98 -3.54 -57.94 71.69
C GLN A 98 -4.10 -56.82 70.82
N SER A 99 -5.41 -56.84 70.59
CA SER A 99 -6.11 -55.76 69.92
C SER A 99 -6.87 -54.91 70.94
N ARG A 100 -6.73 -53.58 70.89
CA ARG A 100 -7.61 -52.64 71.62
C ARG A 100 -8.27 -51.68 70.65
N ALA A 101 -9.60 -51.69 70.59
CA ALA A 101 -10.37 -50.90 69.62
C ALA A 101 -9.81 -51.03 68.19
N ALA A 102 -9.58 -52.28 67.79
CA ALA A 102 -8.96 -52.70 66.53
C ALA A 102 -7.50 -52.30 66.31
N LEU A 103 -6.81 -51.65 67.25
CA LEU A 103 -5.39 -51.34 67.15
C LEU A 103 -4.55 -52.52 67.66
N PRO A 104 -3.66 -53.12 66.85
CA PRO A 104 -2.72 -54.14 67.32
C PRO A 104 -1.65 -53.49 68.21
N LEU A 105 -1.45 -54.03 69.40
CA LEU A 105 -0.40 -53.63 70.33
C LEU A 105 0.24 -54.86 70.97
N LEU A 106 1.50 -54.73 71.38
CA LEU A 106 2.21 -55.75 72.13
C LEU A 106 2.12 -55.42 73.62
N ILE A 107 1.58 -56.35 74.43
CA ILE A 107 1.65 -56.26 75.89
C ILE A 107 2.92 -56.98 76.34
N PRO A 108 3.97 -56.25 76.75
CA PRO A 108 5.27 -56.84 77.02
C PRO A 108 5.28 -57.57 78.36
N ALA A 109 5.76 -58.81 78.35
CA ALA A 109 6.15 -59.55 79.56
C ALA A 109 7.56 -59.15 80.03
N SER A 110 8.45 -58.83 79.08
CA SER A 110 9.77 -58.27 79.35
C SER A 110 10.17 -57.24 78.29
N ILE A 111 10.97 -56.25 78.71
CA ILE A 111 11.54 -55.23 77.82
C ILE A 111 13.02 -55.07 78.20
N HIS A 112 13.89 -55.19 77.22
CA HIS A 112 15.34 -55.02 77.39
C HIS A 112 15.85 -53.93 76.46
N ARG A 113 16.53 -52.93 77.01
CA ARG A 113 17.23 -51.92 76.22
C ARG A 113 18.48 -52.55 75.60
N VAL A 114 18.58 -52.46 74.27
CA VAL A 114 19.69 -53.00 73.47
C VAL A 114 20.77 -51.94 73.24
N ARG A 115 20.36 -50.73 72.82
CA ARG A 115 21.25 -49.57 72.57
C ARG A 115 20.45 -48.27 72.65
N HIS A 116 21.12 -47.13 72.53
CA HIS A 116 20.49 -45.81 72.46
C HIS A 116 21.04 -45.04 71.25
N ASP A 117 20.14 -44.48 70.44
CA ASP A 117 20.43 -43.62 69.29
C ASP A 117 19.62 -42.31 69.43
N ALA A 118 19.82 -41.33 68.54
CA ALA A 118 18.96 -40.15 68.49
C ALA A 118 17.50 -40.56 68.18
N ALA A 119 16.54 -39.98 68.90
CA ALA A 119 15.12 -40.26 68.68
C ALA A 119 14.71 -39.90 67.24
N PRO A 120 13.94 -40.77 66.56
CA PRO A 120 13.57 -40.56 65.17
C PRO A 120 12.56 -39.40 65.06
N GLU A 121 12.76 -38.52 64.08
CA GLU A 121 11.83 -37.40 63.85
C GLU A 121 10.43 -37.91 63.41
N PRO A 122 9.34 -37.23 63.82
CA PRO A 122 8.00 -37.53 63.35
C PRO A 122 7.90 -37.47 61.82
N LYS A 123 7.20 -38.43 61.22
CA LYS A 123 7.08 -38.53 59.75
C LYS A 123 6.09 -37.50 59.23
N GLU A 124 6.50 -36.68 58.25
CA GLU A 124 5.57 -35.77 57.58
C GLU A 124 4.62 -36.56 56.67
N LEU A 125 3.32 -36.49 56.97
CA LEU A 125 2.27 -37.23 56.27
C LEU A 125 1.10 -36.28 55.99
N THR A 126 0.42 -36.52 54.87
CA THR A 126 -0.84 -35.84 54.56
C THR A 126 -2.02 -36.54 55.25
N ILE A 127 -3.13 -35.83 55.46
CA ILE A 127 -4.34 -36.43 56.05
C ILE A 127 -4.82 -37.69 55.28
N PRO A 128 -4.87 -37.71 53.93
CA PRO A 128 -5.20 -38.94 53.19
C PRO A 128 -4.25 -40.12 53.46
N GLU A 129 -2.95 -39.86 53.67
CA GLU A 129 -1.97 -40.92 53.97
C GLU A 129 -2.15 -41.50 55.37
N LEU A 130 -2.66 -40.72 56.32
CA LEU A 130 -2.97 -41.19 57.68
C LEU A 130 -4.21 -42.10 57.73
N ILE A 131 -5.07 -42.06 56.70
CA ILE A 131 -6.26 -42.92 56.59
C ILE A 131 -5.86 -44.25 55.95
N GLY A 132 -5.20 -45.10 56.75
CA GLY A 132 -4.77 -46.43 56.32
C GLY A 132 -3.86 -47.13 57.33
N PHE A 133 -3.64 -48.44 57.14
CA PHE A 133 -2.88 -49.27 58.09
C PHE A 133 -1.36 -49.04 58.08
N ARG A 134 -0.83 -48.52 56.96
CA ARG A 134 0.63 -48.48 56.70
C ARG A 134 1.42 -47.73 57.76
N TYR A 135 0.88 -46.61 58.26
CA TYR A 135 1.58 -45.72 59.18
C TYR A 135 1.06 -45.79 60.61
N LEU A 136 0.20 -46.76 60.94
CA LEU A 136 -0.28 -46.95 62.30
C LEU A 136 0.89 -47.24 63.25
N GLY A 137 0.84 -46.63 64.43
CA GLY A 137 1.87 -46.76 65.47
C GLY A 137 3.08 -45.83 65.30
N LEU A 138 3.13 -45.01 64.24
CA LEU A 138 4.20 -44.03 64.01
C LEU A 138 3.83 -42.65 64.54
N MET A 139 4.84 -41.91 64.99
CA MET A 139 4.73 -40.46 65.18
C MET A 139 4.66 -39.78 63.82
N ALA A 140 3.63 -38.96 63.60
CA ALA A 140 3.34 -38.27 62.36
C ALA A 140 3.12 -36.78 62.58
N LYS A 141 3.48 -35.99 61.58
CA LYS A 141 3.27 -34.55 61.53
C LYS A 141 2.46 -34.21 60.28
N THR A 142 1.31 -33.58 60.45
CA THR A 142 0.41 -33.21 59.33
C THR A 142 -0.09 -31.78 59.49
N THR A 143 -0.59 -31.21 58.41
CA THR A 143 -1.30 -29.94 58.41
C THR A 143 -2.78 -30.15 58.09
N GLY A 144 -3.60 -29.14 58.36
CA GLY A 144 -4.98 -29.12 57.90
C GLY A 144 -5.77 -27.97 58.51
N THR A 145 -7.03 -27.85 58.14
CA THR A 145 -7.93 -26.81 58.65
C THR A 145 -8.90 -27.39 59.65
N VAL A 146 -9.05 -26.76 60.82
CA VAL A 146 -9.98 -27.21 61.86
C VAL A 146 -11.42 -27.07 61.34
N ALA A 147 -12.10 -28.20 61.16
CA ALA A 147 -13.49 -28.28 60.71
C ALA A 147 -14.47 -28.24 61.89
N SER A 148 -14.17 -28.96 62.98
CA SER A 148 -14.98 -28.95 64.19
C SER A 148 -14.14 -29.23 65.44
N ILE A 149 -14.66 -28.82 66.60
CA ILE A 149 -14.03 -29.01 67.92
C ILE A 149 -15.08 -29.61 68.85
N SER A 150 -14.77 -30.75 69.45
CA SER A 150 -15.66 -31.47 70.38
C SER A 150 -14.89 -31.98 71.61
N GLU A 151 -15.61 -32.38 72.65
CA GLU A 151 -15.04 -32.95 73.88
C GLU A 151 -15.92 -34.10 74.37
N ASN A 152 -15.31 -35.22 74.76
CA ASN A 152 -15.99 -36.39 75.32
C ASN A 152 -15.35 -36.80 76.66
N LEU A 153 -15.85 -37.88 77.27
CA LEU A 153 -15.33 -38.37 78.56
C LEU A 153 -13.84 -38.74 78.53
N GLY A 154 -13.30 -39.10 77.35
CA GLY A 154 -11.91 -39.49 77.17
C GLY A 154 -10.95 -38.33 76.92
N GLY A 155 -11.44 -37.17 76.47
CA GLY A 155 -10.58 -36.06 76.05
C GLY A 155 -11.23 -35.11 75.04
N LYS A 156 -10.42 -34.21 74.46
CA LYS A 156 -10.83 -33.29 73.39
C LYS A 156 -10.57 -33.91 72.03
N SER A 157 -11.46 -33.70 71.07
CA SER A 157 -11.34 -34.19 69.70
C SER A 157 -11.53 -33.04 68.70
N LEU A 158 -10.59 -32.90 67.76
CA LEU A 158 -10.68 -31.96 66.65
C LEU A 158 -10.95 -32.76 65.38
N GLU A 159 -11.88 -32.32 64.54
CA GLU A 159 -11.93 -32.78 63.15
C GLU A 159 -11.12 -31.82 62.31
N VAL A 160 -10.14 -32.36 61.59
CA VAL A 160 -9.27 -31.55 60.73
C VAL A 160 -9.35 -32.08 59.32
N THR A 161 -9.56 -31.16 58.38
CA THR A 161 -9.77 -31.46 56.97
C THR A 161 -8.65 -30.87 56.13
N GLU A 162 -8.10 -31.67 55.21
CA GLU A 162 -7.16 -31.22 54.20
C GLU A 162 -7.37 -32.06 52.92
N HIS A 163 -7.37 -31.41 51.75
CA HIS A 163 -7.58 -32.07 50.45
C HIS A 163 -8.85 -32.97 50.39
N GLY A 164 -9.92 -32.57 51.06
CA GLY A 164 -11.21 -33.29 51.06
C GLY A 164 -11.27 -34.53 51.96
N SER A 165 -10.19 -34.88 52.65
CA SER A 165 -10.15 -35.94 53.66
C SER A 165 -10.19 -35.34 55.07
N THR A 166 -10.89 -36.01 55.99
CA THR A 166 -11.02 -35.57 57.38
C THR A 166 -10.51 -36.67 58.31
N ILE A 167 -9.74 -36.27 59.32
CA ILE A 167 -9.28 -37.16 60.38
C ILE A 167 -9.63 -36.59 61.75
N ALA A 168 -9.91 -37.48 62.69
CA ALA A 168 -10.06 -37.12 64.10
C ALA A 168 -8.68 -36.94 64.73
N VAL A 169 -8.50 -35.86 65.50
CA VAL A 169 -7.29 -35.55 66.24
C VAL A 169 -7.65 -35.51 67.71
N PHE A 170 -7.23 -36.53 68.44
CA PHE A 170 -7.67 -36.78 69.80
C PHE A 170 -6.59 -36.40 70.81
N LEU A 171 -6.95 -35.59 71.80
CA LEU A 171 -6.12 -35.22 72.92
C LEU A 171 -6.69 -35.86 74.20
N PRO A 172 -6.04 -36.88 74.77
CA PRO A 172 -6.54 -37.60 75.94
C PRO A 172 -6.52 -36.73 77.21
N ARG A 173 -7.50 -36.92 78.09
CA ARG A 173 -7.58 -36.21 79.37
C ARG A 173 -6.61 -36.82 80.40
N ALA A 174 -5.40 -36.26 80.53
CA ALA A 174 -4.41 -36.75 81.50
C ALA A 174 -4.93 -36.67 82.95
N VAL A 175 -4.61 -37.69 83.76
CA VAL A 175 -5.09 -37.85 85.16
C VAL A 175 -4.63 -36.72 86.11
N ASN A 176 -3.58 -35.97 85.77
CA ASN A 176 -3.01 -34.91 86.64
C ASN A 176 -2.53 -33.64 85.90
N ALA A 177 -3.00 -33.35 84.69
CA ALA A 177 -2.66 -32.10 84.02
C ALA A 177 -3.77 -31.06 84.24
N HIS A 178 -3.44 -29.94 84.90
CA HIS A 178 -4.22 -28.72 84.77
C HIS A 178 -4.49 -28.50 83.28
N ALA A 179 -5.77 -28.34 82.93
CA ALA A 179 -6.22 -28.14 81.57
C ALA A 179 -5.59 -26.86 80.99
N GLY A 180 -4.41 -27.01 80.37
CA GLY A 180 -3.91 -26.10 79.36
C GLY A 180 -4.84 -26.23 78.18
N GLU A 181 -5.81 -25.32 78.11
CA GLU A 181 -6.88 -25.44 77.14
C GLU A 181 -6.35 -25.26 75.72
N LEU A 182 -6.85 -26.08 74.78
CA LEU A 182 -6.92 -25.75 73.35
C LEU A 182 -7.72 -24.44 73.06
N ARG A 183 -7.95 -23.55 74.05
CA ARG A 183 -8.85 -22.36 74.03
C ARG A 183 -8.51 -21.31 72.97
N ARG A 184 -7.40 -21.45 72.25
CA ARG A 184 -7.01 -20.54 71.16
C ARG A 184 -7.41 -21.02 69.77
N LEU A 185 -7.77 -22.28 69.59
CA LEU A 185 -8.15 -22.84 68.30
C LEU A 185 -9.59 -22.47 67.94
N ARG A 186 -9.80 -22.04 66.71
CA ARG A 186 -11.11 -21.75 66.12
C ARG A 186 -11.34 -22.64 64.90
N VAL A 187 -12.61 -22.92 64.63
CA VAL A 187 -13.02 -23.52 63.35
C VAL A 187 -12.57 -22.58 62.23
N GLY A 188 -11.90 -23.12 61.21
CA GLY A 188 -11.29 -22.39 60.11
C GLY A 188 -9.82 -22.04 60.28
N ASP A 189 -9.24 -22.22 61.47
CA ASP A 189 -7.80 -22.05 61.66
C ASP A 189 -7.03 -23.14 60.90
N ARG A 190 -5.97 -22.75 60.20
CA ARG A 190 -5.03 -23.70 59.62
C ARG A 190 -4.02 -24.09 60.69
N VAL A 191 -3.93 -25.38 60.97
CA VAL A 191 -3.09 -25.93 62.03
C VAL A 191 -2.07 -26.91 61.49
N ARG A 192 -0.94 -27.01 62.17
CA ARG A 192 0.05 -28.09 62.07
C ARG A 192 -0.02 -28.89 63.35
N MET A 193 -0.08 -30.21 63.23
CA MET A 193 -0.25 -31.12 64.35
C MET A 193 0.80 -32.21 64.32
N THR A 194 1.30 -32.62 65.48
CA THR A 194 2.24 -33.73 65.64
C THR A 194 1.64 -34.75 66.61
N GLY A 195 1.54 -36.02 66.26
CA GLY A 195 0.94 -37.01 67.14
C GLY A 195 1.15 -38.43 66.67
N LEU A 196 0.64 -39.38 67.44
CA LEU A 196 0.72 -40.79 67.13
C LEU A 196 -0.42 -41.20 66.20
N ALA A 197 -0.10 -41.78 65.04
CA ALA A 197 -1.10 -42.36 64.15
C ALA A 197 -1.70 -43.61 64.81
N THR A 198 -2.99 -43.57 65.12
CA THR A 198 -3.71 -44.65 65.81
C THR A 198 -5.05 -44.94 65.13
N GLN A 199 -5.72 -45.97 65.61
CA GLN A 199 -7.08 -46.31 65.19
C GLN A 199 -7.93 -46.54 66.44
N TYR A 200 -9.18 -46.09 66.37
CA TYR A 200 -10.20 -46.41 67.35
C TYR A 200 -11.46 -46.85 66.61
N SER A 201 -11.57 -48.15 66.36
CA SER A 201 -12.73 -48.78 65.72
C SER A 201 -13.29 -49.87 66.63
N LEU A 202 -14.58 -49.77 66.97
CA LEU A 202 -15.26 -50.72 67.87
C LEU A 202 -16.03 -51.81 67.12
N GLU A 203 -16.34 -51.59 65.84
CA GLU A 203 -17.17 -52.47 65.02
C GLU A 203 -16.38 -53.01 63.81
N PRO A 204 -16.43 -54.32 63.51
CA PRO A 204 -15.88 -54.87 62.27
C PRO A 204 -16.72 -54.48 61.03
N PRO A 205 -16.14 -54.40 59.82
CA PRO A 205 -14.71 -54.53 59.52
C PRO A 205 -13.92 -53.30 59.98
N HIS A 206 -12.74 -53.52 60.55
CA HIS A 206 -11.94 -52.46 61.16
C HIS A 206 -11.16 -51.61 60.14
N ASP A 207 -11.85 -51.05 59.15
CA ASP A 207 -11.31 -50.25 58.04
C ASP A 207 -11.48 -48.73 58.22
N SER A 208 -11.97 -48.30 59.38
CA SER A 208 -12.31 -46.91 59.68
C SER A 208 -11.82 -46.48 61.07
N GLY A 209 -12.06 -45.23 61.48
CA GLY A 209 -11.67 -44.74 62.81
C GLY A 209 -10.16 -44.45 62.96
N PHE A 210 -9.45 -44.19 61.86
CA PHE A 210 -8.09 -43.66 61.91
C PHE A 210 -8.08 -42.28 62.55
N GLN A 211 -7.14 -42.05 63.47
CA GLN A 211 -7.05 -40.81 64.22
C GLN A 211 -5.60 -40.49 64.58
N LEU A 212 -5.32 -39.21 64.80
CA LEU A 212 -4.04 -38.76 65.33
C LEU A 212 -4.18 -38.51 66.84
N LEU A 213 -3.44 -39.27 67.66
CA LEU A 213 -3.43 -39.14 69.12
C LEU A 213 -2.32 -38.17 69.54
N LEU A 214 -2.69 -37.03 70.13
CA LEU A 214 -1.75 -36.03 70.62
C LEU A 214 -1.19 -36.41 72.00
N ALA A 215 0.08 -36.08 72.26
CA ALA A 215 0.70 -36.28 73.57
C ALA A 215 0.46 -35.08 74.50
N SER A 216 0.48 -33.87 73.94
CA SER A 216 0.34 -32.60 74.64
C SER A 216 -0.52 -31.61 73.82
N PRO A 217 -1.19 -30.63 74.45
CA PRO A 217 -1.80 -29.50 73.74
C PRO A 217 -0.82 -28.70 72.86
N ASP A 218 0.47 -28.66 73.23
CA ASP A 218 1.51 -27.92 72.50
C ASP A 218 1.87 -28.56 71.15
N ASP A 219 1.42 -29.79 70.90
CA ASP A 219 1.65 -30.48 69.64
C ASP A 219 0.80 -29.93 68.48
N VAL A 220 0.00 -28.88 68.72
CA VAL A 220 -0.82 -28.18 67.71
C VAL A 220 -0.41 -26.71 67.57
N GLU A 221 0.04 -26.32 66.39
CA GLU A 221 0.53 -24.98 66.03
C GLU A 221 -0.40 -24.30 65.00
N ILE A 222 -0.81 -23.04 65.20
CA ILE A 222 -1.62 -22.26 64.25
C ILE A 222 -0.73 -21.58 63.20
N LEU A 223 -1.02 -21.77 61.91
CA LEU A 223 -0.28 -21.20 60.79
C LEU A 223 -0.88 -19.85 60.33
N PRO A 224 -0.05 -18.84 59.99
CA PRO A 224 -0.54 -17.54 59.51
C PRO A 224 -1.12 -17.60 58.09
N SER A 225 -2.35 -17.09 57.92
CA SER A 225 -3.03 -16.99 56.61
C SER A 225 -2.60 -15.73 55.83
N TYR A 226 -1.85 -15.88 54.74
CA TYR A 226 -1.48 -14.78 53.83
C TYR A 226 -2.59 -14.53 52.78
N SER A 227 -3.55 -13.64 53.03
CA SER A 227 -4.61 -13.30 52.05
C SER A 227 -4.72 -11.81 51.67
N MET A 228 -3.85 -10.93 52.16
CA MET A 228 -4.02 -9.47 51.97
C MET A 228 -3.22 -8.84 50.79
N LEU A 229 -2.25 -9.53 50.17
CA LEU A 229 -1.34 -8.90 49.18
C LEU A 229 -1.87 -8.89 47.73
N ALA A 230 -2.82 -9.74 47.36
CA ALA A 230 -3.28 -9.88 45.97
C ALA A 230 -4.11 -8.69 45.40
N PRO A 231 -4.99 -8.00 46.15
CA PRO A 231 -5.88 -6.98 45.56
C PRO A 231 -5.15 -5.68 45.17
N ILE A 232 -4.15 -5.28 45.95
CA ILE A 232 -3.43 -4.01 45.77
C ILE A 232 -2.56 -4.06 44.50
N VAL A 233 -1.96 -5.21 44.22
CA VAL A 233 -1.13 -5.42 43.01
C VAL A 233 -1.98 -5.38 41.73
N LEU A 234 -3.21 -5.91 41.78
CA LEU A 234 -4.13 -5.86 40.65
C LEU A 234 -4.61 -4.42 40.37
N LEU A 235 -4.89 -3.64 41.42
CA LEU A 235 -5.32 -2.25 41.28
C LEU A 235 -4.21 -1.36 40.70
N SER A 236 -2.97 -1.53 41.15
CA SER A 236 -1.83 -0.77 40.63
C SER A 236 -1.54 -1.09 39.15
N ALA A 237 -1.61 -2.36 38.76
CA ALA A 237 -1.44 -2.79 37.37
C ALA A 237 -2.54 -2.23 36.43
N PHE A 238 -3.79 -2.21 36.89
CA PHE A 238 -4.90 -1.62 36.13
C PHE A 238 -4.71 -0.12 35.92
N THR A 239 -4.33 0.60 36.98
CA THR A 239 -4.12 2.05 36.91
C THR A 239 -2.97 2.42 35.97
N ALA A 240 -1.87 1.66 36.00
CA ALA A 240 -0.74 1.84 35.08
C ALA A 240 -1.13 1.59 33.61
N SER A 241 -1.99 0.59 33.36
CA SER A 241 -2.46 0.27 32.01
C SER A 241 -3.36 1.37 31.43
N VAL A 242 -4.25 1.94 32.24
CA VAL A 242 -5.10 3.08 31.82
C VAL A 242 -4.25 4.31 31.53
N ALA A 243 -3.23 4.59 32.35
CA ALA A 243 -2.31 5.71 32.11
C ALA A 243 -1.51 5.53 30.82
N ALA A 244 -1.00 4.32 30.56
CA ALA A 244 -0.29 4.00 29.32
C ALA A 244 -1.20 4.12 28.09
N PHE A 245 -2.45 3.65 28.18
CA PHE A 245 -3.43 3.81 27.10
C PHE A 245 -3.78 5.28 26.85
N GLY A 246 -3.95 6.09 27.90
CA GLY A 246 -4.17 7.53 27.79
C GLY A 246 -3.01 8.24 27.08
N LEU A 247 -1.77 7.93 27.47
CA LEU A 247 -0.56 8.44 26.82
C LEU A 247 -0.47 8.01 25.35
N TRP A 248 -0.77 6.74 25.05
CA TRP A 248 -0.80 6.23 23.67
C TRP A 248 -1.88 6.92 22.83
N TRP A 249 -3.08 7.12 23.36
CA TRP A 249 -4.18 7.82 22.70
C TRP A 249 -3.85 9.29 22.41
N LEU A 250 -3.25 9.99 23.37
CA LEU A 250 -2.74 11.36 23.21
C LEU A 250 -1.67 11.44 22.11
N ARG A 251 -0.74 10.48 22.10
CA ARG A 251 0.30 10.37 21.07
C ARG A 251 -0.29 10.06 19.69
N GLY A 252 -1.28 9.18 19.61
CA GLY A 252 -2.00 8.83 18.39
C GLY A 252 -2.77 10.02 17.79
N ARG A 253 -3.44 10.82 18.63
CA ARG A 253 -4.10 12.06 18.17
C ARG A 253 -3.10 13.08 17.62
N ARG A 254 -1.94 13.27 18.28
CA ARG A 254 -0.88 14.16 17.79
C ARG A 254 -0.33 13.68 16.43
N GLN A 255 -0.05 12.39 16.30
CA GLN A 255 0.43 11.81 15.04
C GLN A 255 -0.61 11.90 13.91
N GLY A 256 -1.90 11.75 14.21
CA GLY A 256 -2.97 11.89 13.23
C GLY A 256 -3.05 13.30 12.62
N SER A 257 -2.91 14.34 13.45
CA SER A 257 -2.88 15.73 12.98
C SER A 257 -1.63 16.00 12.13
N GLN A 258 -0.45 15.57 12.58
CA GLN A 258 0.80 15.72 11.83
C GLN A 258 0.73 15.04 10.46
N ARG A 259 0.17 13.83 10.38
CA ARG A 259 0.00 13.12 9.10
C ARG A 259 -0.91 13.85 8.12
N ARG A 260 -1.97 14.51 8.60
CA ARG A 260 -2.87 15.31 7.73
C ARG A 260 -2.14 16.55 7.21
N SER A 261 -1.44 17.28 8.07
CA SER A 261 -0.64 18.44 7.66
C SER A 261 0.46 18.04 6.67
N MET A 262 1.14 16.91 6.88
CA MET A 262 2.17 16.40 5.95
C MET A 262 1.58 16.06 4.57
N ARG A 263 0.37 15.45 4.53
CA ARG A 263 -0.32 15.15 3.26
C ARG A 263 -0.78 16.42 2.54
N ALA A 264 -1.36 17.37 3.26
CA ALA A 264 -1.75 18.66 2.70
C ALA A 264 -0.54 19.42 2.16
N PHE A 265 0.60 19.35 2.86
CA PHE A 265 1.86 19.94 2.42
C PHE A 265 2.42 19.27 1.14
N HIS A 266 2.41 17.94 1.07
CA HIS A 266 2.83 17.21 -0.12
C HIS A 266 1.91 17.46 -1.32
N ALA A 267 0.59 17.44 -1.12
CA ALA A 267 -0.38 17.74 -2.16
C ALA A 267 -0.18 19.16 -2.71
N LEU A 268 0.00 20.14 -1.82
CA LEU A 268 0.31 21.52 -2.23
C LEU A 268 1.61 21.60 -3.05
N SER A 269 2.64 20.83 -2.67
CA SER A 269 3.90 20.79 -3.43
C SER A 269 3.68 20.31 -4.87
N GLU A 270 2.94 19.23 -5.05
CA GLU A 270 2.60 18.71 -6.39
C GLU A 270 1.78 19.73 -7.18
N GLU A 271 0.77 20.32 -6.54
CA GLU A 271 -0.10 21.32 -7.16
C GLU A 271 0.63 22.62 -7.56
N ILE A 272 1.68 23.03 -6.85
CA ILE A 272 2.53 24.18 -7.19
C ILE A 272 3.40 23.88 -8.41
N ILE A 273 3.95 22.66 -8.49
CA ILE A 273 4.79 22.23 -9.62
C ILE A 273 3.94 22.11 -10.89
N SER A 274 2.69 21.66 -10.78
CA SER A 274 1.79 21.47 -11.92
C SER A 274 1.02 22.73 -12.33
N ALA A 275 1.13 23.83 -11.58
CA ALA A 275 0.38 25.05 -11.86
C ALA A 275 0.81 25.69 -13.19
N ALA A 276 -0.15 26.20 -13.96
CA ALA A 276 0.09 26.77 -15.28
C ALA A 276 0.45 28.27 -15.25
N SER A 277 0.23 28.95 -14.12
CA SER A 277 0.52 30.38 -13.99
C SER A 277 0.91 30.78 -12.56
N PRO A 278 1.62 31.91 -12.39
CA PRO A 278 1.93 32.43 -11.05
C PRO A 278 0.69 32.80 -10.23
N VAL A 279 -0.42 33.17 -10.89
CA VAL A 279 -1.71 33.45 -10.23
C VAL A 279 -2.29 32.19 -9.59
N GLU A 280 -2.26 31.07 -10.31
CA GLU A 280 -2.73 29.78 -9.80
C GLU A 280 -1.88 29.31 -8.61
N ILE A 281 -0.56 29.51 -8.66
CA ILE A 281 0.34 29.24 -7.53
C ILE A 281 -0.07 30.08 -6.32
N ALA A 282 -0.33 31.37 -6.50
CA ALA A 282 -0.74 32.26 -5.41
C ALA A 282 -2.09 31.83 -4.79
N GLU A 283 -3.08 31.45 -5.60
CA GLU A 283 -4.37 30.94 -5.12
C GLU A 283 -4.22 29.68 -4.26
N LYS A 284 -3.41 28.72 -4.73
CA LYS A 284 -3.13 27.47 -4.01
C LYS A 284 -2.41 27.73 -2.69
N LEU A 285 -1.42 28.63 -2.67
CA LEU A 285 -0.73 29.03 -1.45
C LEU A 285 -1.68 29.67 -0.43
N VAL A 286 -2.57 30.55 -0.87
CA VAL A 286 -3.56 31.22 0.00
C VAL A 286 -4.52 30.20 0.64
N SER A 287 -4.92 29.16 -0.10
CA SER A 287 -5.86 28.15 0.40
C SER A 287 -5.23 27.14 1.36
N VAL A 288 -4.00 26.67 1.11
CA VAL A 288 -3.41 25.53 1.84
C VAL A 288 -2.40 25.96 2.90
N LEU A 289 -1.56 26.98 2.66
CA LEU A 289 -0.50 27.37 3.59
C LEU A 289 -1.02 27.73 5.01
N PRO A 290 -2.19 28.39 5.18
CA PRO A 290 -2.83 28.59 6.50
C PRO A 290 -3.05 27.31 7.31
N THR A 291 -3.33 26.18 6.64
CA THR A 291 -3.59 24.89 7.30
C THR A 291 -2.32 24.27 7.89
N VAL A 292 -1.14 24.67 7.40
CA VAL A 292 0.16 24.15 7.81
C VAL A 292 0.85 25.11 8.79
N THR A 293 0.75 26.43 8.60
CA THR A 293 1.52 27.43 9.37
C THR A 293 0.70 28.29 10.33
N GLN A 294 -0.59 27.98 10.52
CA GLN A 294 -1.56 28.80 11.25
C GLN A 294 -1.64 30.26 10.76
N ALA A 295 -1.12 30.54 9.56
CA ALA A 295 -1.16 31.84 8.95
C ALA A 295 -2.61 32.26 8.69
N THR A 296 -2.88 33.55 8.73
CA THR A 296 -4.19 34.11 8.40
C THR A 296 -4.17 34.88 7.08
N GLY A 297 -3.00 35.11 6.51
CA GLY A 297 -2.83 35.76 5.22
C GLY A 297 -1.53 35.33 4.55
N VAL A 298 -1.56 35.21 3.23
CA VAL A 298 -0.43 34.80 2.40
C VAL A 298 -0.43 35.68 1.16
N ARG A 299 0.73 36.24 0.80
CA ARG A 299 0.88 37.07 -0.39
C ARG A 299 2.15 36.69 -1.14
N LEU A 300 2.04 36.60 -2.46
CA LEU A 300 3.17 36.31 -3.34
C LEU A 300 3.56 37.58 -4.08
N TYR A 301 4.84 37.96 -4.01
CA TYR A 301 5.42 39.07 -4.76
C TYR A 301 6.46 38.53 -5.74
N LEU A 302 6.40 38.96 -6.99
CA LEU A 302 7.34 38.59 -8.03
C LEU A 302 8.18 39.80 -8.42
N TYR A 303 9.47 39.59 -8.64
CA TYR A 303 10.37 40.66 -9.05
C TYR A 303 10.31 40.86 -10.56
N ASN A 304 9.85 42.04 -10.98
CA ASN A 304 9.90 42.44 -12.37
C ASN A 304 11.22 43.17 -12.66
N ARG A 305 12.10 42.53 -13.43
CA ARG A 305 13.42 43.05 -13.80
C ARG A 305 13.36 44.35 -14.61
N LYS A 306 12.29 44.58 -15.39
CA LYS A 306 12.14 45.76 -16.26
C LYS A 306 11.81 47.01 -15.46
N SER A 307 10.84 46.91 -14.55
CA SER A 307 10.40 48.00 -13.68
C SER A 307 11.20 48.11 -12.38
N LYS A 308 12.08 47.13 -12.09
CA LYS A 308 12.83 47.00 -10.82
C LYS A 308 11.90 47.08 -9.60
N SER A 309 10.72 46.50 -9.70
CA SER A 309 9.70 46.50 -8.66
C SER A 309 9.30 45.09 -8.25
N LEU A 310 8.89 44.93 -7.00
CA LEU A 310 8.14 43.77 -6.54
C LEU A 310 6.66 44.00 -6.85
N GLU A 311 6.10 43.10 -7.64
CA GLU A 311 4.70 43.11 -8.06
C GLU A 311 3.94 42.02 -7.30
N ARG A 312 2.88 42.41 -6.59
CA ARG A 312 2.01 41.46 -5.90
C ARG A 312 1.15 40.72 -6.92
N VAL A 313 1.15 39.40 -6.85
CA VAL A 313 0.28 38.56 -7.65
C VAL A 313 -1.16 38.72 -7.16
N ALA A 314 -2.07 39.07 -8.07
CA ALA A 314 -3.50 39.20 -7.76
C ALA A 314 -4.10 37.82 -7.46
N THR A 315 -4.98 37.77 -6.45
CA THR A 315 -5.76 36.57 -6.08
C THR A 315 -7.22 36.96 -5.91
N ASN A 316 -8.13 35.99 -5.92
CA ASN A 316 -9.55 36.23 -5.68
C ASN A 316 -9.85 36.97 -4.36
N ALA A 317 -9.00 36.80 -3.34
CA ALA A 317 -9.14 37.50 -2.05
C ALA A 317 -8.61 38.94 -2.06
N GLU A 318 -7.59 39.23 -2.88
CA GLU A 318 -6.96 40.56 -3.00
C GLU A 318 -6.64 40.86 -4.48
N PRO A 319 -7.64 41.33 -5.27
CA PRO A 319 -7.53 41.46 -6.72
C PRO A 319 -6.72 42.67 -7.19
N ASP A 320 -6.60 43.73 -6.36
CA ASP A 320 -5.91 44.95 -6.77
C ASP A 320 -4.40 44.69 -6.95
N PRO A 321 -3.82 44.90 -8.14
CA PRO A 321 -2.38 44.74 -8.32
C PRO A 321 -1.62 45.86 -7.59
N MET A 322 -0.51 45.50 -6.95
CA MET A 322 0.36 46.45 -6.25
C MET A 322 1.80 46.26 -6.71
N ALA A 323 2.43 47.32 -7.21
CA ALA A 323 3.83 47.31 -7.64
C ALA A 323 4.63 48.28 -6.78
N VAL A 324 5.74 47.81 -6.20
CA VAL A 324 6.57 48.61 -5.30
C VAL A 324 8.03 48.57 -5.75
N PRO A 325 8.65 49.71 -6.10
CA PRO A 325 10.07 49.77 -6.46
C PRO A 325 10.96 49.27 -5.33
N VAL A 326 11.92 48.39 -5.65
CA VAL A 326 12.81 47.78 -4.65
C VAL A 326 13.75 48.80 -3.99
N ASP A 327 14.09 49.87 -4.70
CA ASP A 327 14.97 50.93 -4.20
C ASP A 327 14.24 51.98 -3.34
N SER A 328 12.90 51.90 -3.27
CA SER A 328 12.11 52.78 -2.42
C SER A 328 12.04 52.26 -0.98
N SER A 329 11.76 53.14 -0.02
CA SER A 329 11.39 52.77 1.35
C SER A 329 9.89 52.92 1.49
N PRO A 330 9.09 51.96 0.99
CA PRO A 330 7.63 52.06 1.03
C PRO A 330 7.14 52.04 2.48
N ASP A 331 6.02 52.69 2.73
CA ASP A 331 5.29 52.55 3.99
C ASP A 331 4.36 51.33 3.92
N GLY A 332 4.02 50.77 5.07
CA GLY A 332 3.15 49.61 5.23
C GLY A 332 3.87 48.26 5.22
N LEU A 333 3.09 47.18 5.13
CA LEU A 333 3.56 45.80 5.29
C LEU A 333 4.55 45.36 4.21
N VAL A 334 4.42 45.91 3.00
CA VAL A 334 5.27 45.60 1.84
C VAL A 334 6.74 46.00 2.02
N SER A 335 7.04 46.92 2.95
CA SER A 335 8.41 47.26 3.33
C SER A 335 9.20 46.05 3.82
N GLY A 336 8.55 45.13 4.55
CA GLY A 336 9.15 43.87 4.96
C GLY A 336 9.54 42.97 3.78
N ALA A 337 8.72 42.96 2.72
CA ALA A 337 9.02 42.22 1.50
C ALA A 337 10.23 42.81 0.76
N VAL A 338 10.32 44.14 0.66
CA VAL A 338 11.48 44.84 0.05
C VAL A 338 12.76 44.56 0.85
N VAL A 339 12.71 44.63 2.18
CA VAL A 339 13.86 44.33 3.05
C VAL A 339 14.31 42.89 2.88
N CYS A 340 13.38 41.93 2.87
CA CYS A 340 13.64 40.52 2.62
C CYS A 340 14.32 40.29 1.26
N PHE A 341 13.80 40.92 0.20
CA PHE A 341 14.35 40.81 -1.16
C PHE A 341 15.79 41.35 -1.23
N ARG A 342 16.03 42.53 -0.65
CA ARG A 342 17.35 43.20 -0.66
C ARG A 342 18.39 42.42 0.14
N ASN A 343 18.02 41.94 1.32
CA ASN A 343 18.94 41.23 2.21
C ASN A 343 19.12 39.76 1.82
N ARG A 344 18.29 39.23 0.91
CA ARG A 344 18.30 37.82 0.49
C ARG A 344 18.26 36.88 1.70
N ALA A 345 17.43 37.19 2.67
CA ALA A 345 17.32 36.41 3.90
C ALA A 345 15.89 36.43 4.42
N LEU A 346 15.48 35.33 5.05
CA LEU A 346 14.20 35.24 5.72
C LEU A 346 14.10 36.31 6.81
N LEU A 347 13.02 37.09 6.78
CA LEU A 347 12.73 38.12 7.77
C LEU A 347 11.52 37.67 8.60
N ASN A 348 11.74 37.29 9.86
CA ASN A 348 10.68 36.89 10.79
C ASN A 348 10.40 38.02 11.79
N VAL A 349 9.19 38.57 11.72
CA VAL A 349 8.75 39.75 12.47
C VAL A 349 7.73 39.34 13.54
N PRO A 350 8.10 39.32 14.83
CA PRO A 350 7.24 38.84 15.91
C PRO A 350 6.11 39.82 16.26
N ASP A 351 6.33 41.12 16.02
CA ASP A 351 5.32 42.18 16.15
C ASP A 351 5.52 43.20 15.02
N VAL A 352 4.59 43.22 14.08
CA VAL A 352 4.63 44.10 12.90
C VAL A 352 4.57 45.58 13.30
N ARG A 353 3.84 45.94 14.36
CA ARG A 353 3.64 47.35 14.76
C ARG A 353 4.84 47.95 15.47
N ARG A 354 5.75 47.10 15.97
CA ARG A 354 6.96 47.52 16.70
C ARG A 354 8.24 47.28 15.90
N SER A 355 8.13 46.71 14.70
CA SER A 355 9.29 46.34 13.90
C SER A 355 9.93 47.56 13.24
N PRO A 356 11.26 47.72 13.29
CA PRO A 356 11.95 48.75 12.51
C PRO A 356 11.95 48.45 11.01
N PHE A 357 11.69 47.19 10.62
CA PHE A 357 11.66 46.74 9.23
C PHE A 357 10.31 46.91 8.56
N VAL A 358 9.25 47.18 9.33
CA VAL A 358 7.90 47.39 8.81
C VAL A 358 7.30 48.67 9.38
N LYS A 359 7.20 49.70 8.55
CA LYS A 359 6.62 51.00 8.96
C LYS A 359 5.11 51.00 8.75
N VAL A 360 4.32 50.67 9.77
CA VAL A 360 2.85 50.66 9.64
C VAL A 360 2.21 51.73 10.51
N ASP A 361 1.26 52.47 9.94
CA ASP A 361 0.36 53.32 10.71
C ASP A 361 -0.55 52.51 11.64
N SER A 362 -0.72 53.00 12.88
CA SER A 362 -1.42 52.31 13.97
C SER A 362 -2.92 52.01 13.71
N LYS A 363 -3.51 52.66 12.69
CA LYS A 363 -4.91 52.48 12.25
C LYS A 363 -5.11 51.44 11.14
N ALA A 364 -4.03 50.90 10.54
CA ALA A 364 -4.15 49.94 9.44
C ALA A 364 -4.48 48.51 9.92
N ASN A 365 -5.30 47.79 9.13
CA ASN A 365 -5.64 46.39 9.39
C ASN A 365 -4.49 45.45 8.97
N VAL A 366 -3.41 45.45 9.76
CA VAL A 366 -2.21 44.61 9.52
C VAL A 366 -2.16 43.38 10.42
N PRO A 367 -1.52 42.29 9.97
CA PRO A 367 -1.28 41.13 10.82
C PRO A 367 -0.44 41.50 12.04
N ARG A 368 -0.59 40.73 13.12
CA ARG A 368 0.14 40.94 14.38
C ARG A 368 1.60 40.52 14.25
N SER A 369 1.85 39.38 13.64
CA SER A 369 3.19 38.88 13.28
C SER A 369 3.23 38.55 11.78
N ALA A 370 4.41 38.62 11.17
CA ALA A 370 4.60 38.31 9.77
C ALA A 370 5.99 37.72 9.52
N MET A 371 6.12 36.83 8.54
CA MET A 371 7.41 36.40 8.02
C MET A 371 7.46 36.59 6.51
N PHE A 372 8.63 36.92 6.01
CA PHE A 372 8.91 37.13 4.60
C PHE A 372 10.02 36.18 4.19
N LEU A 373 9.79 35.43 3.11
CA LEU A 373 10.69 34.39 2.65
C LEU A 373 11.11 34.69 1.21
N PRO A 374 12.42 34.72 0.91
CA PRO A 374 12.89 34.90 -0.45
C PRO A 374 12.61 33.65 -1.31
N LEU A 375 12.16 33.87 -2.54
CA LEU A 375 12.00 32.84 -3.57
C LEU A 375 13.36 32.62 -4.27
N PHE A 376 14.15 31.69 -3.76
CA PHE A 376 15.50 31.44 -4.28
C PHE A 376 15.51 30.50 -5.49
N SER A 377 16.18 30.93 -6.56
CA SER A 377 16.57 30.06 -7.67
C SER A 377 18.06 30.24 -7.95
N HIS A 378 18.86 29.21 -7.64
CA HIS A 378 20.32 29.26 -7.69
C HIS A 378 20.90 30.45 -6.92
N ASN A 379 21.27 31.53 -7.62
CA ASN A 379 21.91 32.73 -7.05
C ASN A 379 21.04 34.00 -7.15
N ASP A 380 19.82 33.86 -7.69
CA ASP A 380 18.86 34.94 -7.91
C ASP A 380 17.65 34.81 -6.98
N VAL A 381 17.11 35.95 -6.55
CA VAL A 381 15.81 36.02 -5.85
C VAL A 381 14.76 36.39 -6.88
N LEU A 382 13.80 35.49 -7.11
CA LEU A 382 12.73 35.69 -8.09
C LEU A 382 11.56 36.53 -7.52
N GLY A 383 11.50 36.65 -6.19
CA GLY A 383 10.42 37.33 -5.50
C GLY A 383 10.42 37.02 -4.01
N VAL A 384 9.31 37.33 -3.34
CA VAL A 384 9.14 37.14 -1.89
C VAL A 384 7.77 36.56 -1.59
N LEU A 385 7.73 35.56 -0.71
CA LEU A 385 6.52 35.03 -0.11
C LEU A 385 6.32 35.67 1.27
N GLU A 386 5.20 36.36 1.45
CA GLU A 386 4.78 36.94 2.72
C GLU A 386 3.75 36.03 3.39
N VAL A 387 3.94 35.77 4.69
CA VAL A 387 3.04 34.98 5.52
C VAL A 387 2.72 35.75 6.79
N GLY A 388 1.46 36.15 6.96
CA GLY A 388 0.99 36.95 8.09
C GLY A 388 0.08 36.18 9.04
N ASN A 389 0.12 36.52 10.33
CA ASN A 389 -0.79 36.00 11.35
C ASN A 389 -1.44 37.16 12.13
N ALA A 390 -2.75 37.31 11.99
CA ALA A 390 -3.56 38.35 12.63
C ALA A 390 -3.94 38.01 14.07
N ARG A 391 -3.83 36.74 14.48
CA ARG A 391 -4.30 36.26 15.79
C ARG A 391 -3.17 36.15 16.82
N ARG A 392 -1.95 35.83 16.39
CA ARG A 392 -0.80 35.50 17.25
C ARG A 392 0.30 36.55 17.16
N LEU A 393 0.81 36.97 18.33
CA LEU A 393 2.08 37.70 18.47
C LEU A 393 3.23 36.71 18.71
N GLY A 394 4.45 37.10 18.35
CA GLY A 394 5.64 36.27 18.52
C GLY A 394 6.12 35.65 17.21
N TYR A 395 7.30 35.03 17.26
CA TYR A 395 7.92 34.42 16.10
C TYR A 395 7.12 33.20 15.61
N PHE A 396 7.09 33.01 14.29
CA PHE A 396 6.77 31.70 13.72
C PHE A 396 7.76 30.65 14.25
N THR A 397 7.27 29.46 14.57
CA THR A 397 8.09 28.34 15.06
C THR A 397 9.09 27.89 13.99
N VAL A 398 10.14 27.18 14.39
CA VAL A 398 11.14 26.65 13.44
C VAL A 398 10.50 25.72 12.40
N GLU A 399 9.51 24.92 12.81
CA GLU A 399 8.76 24.03 11.90
C GLU A 399 7.92 24.83 10.89
N GLU A 400 7.22 25.87 11.32
CA GLU A 400 6.42 26.74 10.44
C GLU A 400 7.33 27.49 9.43
N GLN A 401 8.48 27.99 9.88
CA GLN A 401 9.48 28.65 9.03
C GLN A 401 10.05 27.67 7.99
N ALA A 402 10.44 26.46 8.41
CA ALA A 402 10.99 25.44 7.52
C ALA A 402 9.98 25.01 6.45
N ALA A 403 8.71 24.79 6.84
CA ALA A 403 7.65 24.44 5.91
C ALA A 403 7.41 25.56 4.88
N ALA A 404 7.27 26.81 5.33
CA ALA A 404 7.10 27.94 4.43
C ALA A 404 8.31 28.15 3.51
N GLN A 405 9.53 27.97 4.01
CA GLN A 405 10.75 28.13 3.21
C GLN A 405 10.86 27.04 2.14
N HIS A 406 10.49 25.80 2.46
CA HIS A 406 10.46 24.72 1.48
C HIS A 406 9.47 25.01 0.35
N LEU A 407 8.27 25.51 0.68
CA LEU A 407 7.29 25.92 -0.33
C LEU A 407 7.78 27.12 -1.14
N ALA A 408 8.40 28.11 -0.51
CA ALA A 408 9.02 29.23 -1.22
C ALA A 408 10.06 28.77 -2.26
N ASN A 409 10.88 27.76 -1.92
CA ASN A 409 11.85 27.19 -2.84
C ASN A 409 11.18 26.42 -3.99
N GLN A 410 10.12 25.67 -3.73
CA GLN A 410 9.36 24.97 -4.78
C GLN A 410 8.66 25.94 -5.73
N VAL A 411 8.07 27.02 -5.19
CA VAL A 411 7.50 28.10 -5.99
C VAL A 411 8.57 28.71 -6.89
N ALA A 412 9.74 29.01 -6.35
CA ALA A 412 10.86 29.54 -7.14
C ALA A 412 11.30 28.58 -8.25
N ALA A 413 11.34 27.27 -7.98
CA ALA A 413 11.66 26.25 -8.98
C ALA A 413 10.59 26.17 -10.07
N SER A 414 9.31 26.15 -9.70
CA SER A 414 8.18 26.12 -10.65
C SER A 414 8.17 27.35 -11.56
N LEU A 415 8.34 28.55 -10.99
CA LEU A 415 8.45 29.80 -11.76
C LEU A 415 9.64 29.78 -12.73
N LYS A 416 10.77 29.20 -12.32
CA LYS A 416 11.95 29.11 -13.19
C LYS A 416 11.75 28.15 -14.35
N LEU A 417 11.10 27.01 -14.11
CA LEU A 417 10.73 26.05 -15.15
C LEU A 417 9.79 26.71 -16.16
N GLN A 418 8.76 27.42 -15.69
CA GLN A 418 7.83 28.16 -16.57
C GLN A 418 8.56 29.19 -17.45
N GLU A 419 9.48 29.96 -16.87
CA GLU A 419 10.30 30.92 -17.62
C GLU A 419 11.13 30.20 -18.70
N GLN A 420 11.82 29.11 -18.35
CA GLN A 420 12.62 28.30 -19.29
C GLN A 420 11.77 27.74 -20.43
N HIS A 421 10.60 27.18 -20.13
CA HIS A 421 9.66 26.68 -21.15
C HIS A 421 9.24 27.79 -22.11
N SER A 422 8.91 28.98 -21.61
CA SER A 422 8.50 30.12 -22.44
C SER A 422 9.62 30.61 -23.35
N VAL A 423 10.86 30.68 -22.85
CA VAL A 423 12.04 31.09 -23.63
C VAL A 423 12.34 30.05 -24.71
N ARG A 424 12.26 28.76 -24.37
CA ARG A 424 12.45 27.67 -25.34
C ARG A 424 11.41 27.70 -26.44
N GLU A 425 10.14 27.97 -26.12
CA GLU A 425 9.09 28.11 -27.13
C GLU A 425 9.31 29.33 -28.03
N GLN A 426 9.75 30.47 -27.47
CA GLN A 426 10.11 31.65 -28.25
C GLN A 426 11.29 31.40 -29.20
N LEU A 427 12.34 30.72 -28.71
CA LEU A 427 13.48 30.32 -29.54
C LEU A 427 13.04 29.38 -30.66
N PHE A 428 12.20 28.38 -30.34
CA PHE A 428 11.64 27.48 -31.34
C PHE A 428 10.83 28.23 -32.42
N ARG A 429 10.00 29.21 -32.02
CA ARG A 429 9.26 30.06 -32.98
C ARG A 429 10.21 30.92 -33.83
N SER A 430 11.26 31.47 -33.25
CA SER A 430 12.26 32.28 -33.95
C SER A 430 13.06 31.44 -34.95
N GLU A 431 13.50 30.24 -34.57
CA GLU A 431 14.17 29.29 -35.45
C GLU A 431 13.26 28.84 -36.58
N LYS A 432 11.99 28.55 -36.29
CA LYS A 432 10.98 28.24 -37.32
C LYS A 432 10.81 29.39 -38.30
N LEU A 433 10.73 30.64 -37.83
CA LEU A 433 10.62 31.82 -38.69
C LEU A 433 11.88 32.03 -39.55
N ALA A 434 13.07 31.83 -38.99
CA ALA A 434 14.33 31.92 -39.72
C ALA A 434 14.43 30.85 -40.82
N ALA A 435 14.10 29.59 -40.50
CA ALA A 435 14.03 28.49 -41.46
C ALA A 435 12.97 28.75 -42.54
N THR A 436 11.81 29.30 -42.15
CA THR A 436 10.75 29.73 -43.08
C THR A 436 11.26 30.84 -44.00
N GLY A 437 12.04 31.80 -43.50
CA GLY A 437 12.63 32.87 -44.31
C GLY A 437 13.61 32.35 -45.38
N GLN A 438 14.46 31.37 -45.02
CA GLN A 438 15.36 30.72 -45.98
C GLN A 438 14.60 29.90 -47.03
N LEU A 439 13.56 29.16 -46.61
CA LEU A 439 12.71 28.38 -47.50
C LEU A 439 11.89 29.26 -48.45
N ILE A 440 11.31 30.37 -47.96
CA ILE A 440 10.57 31.32 -48.81
C ILE A 440 11.50 31.90 -49.89
N SER A 441 12.75 32.22 -49.55
CA SER A 441 13.71 32.74 -50.53
C SER A 441 14.05 31.70 -51.61
N GLY A 442 14.20 30.43 -51.22
CA GLY A 442 14.41 29.31 -52.16
C GLY A 442 13.18 29.03 -53.03
N VAL A 443 11.99 28.92 -52.43
CA VAL A 443 10.74 28.65 -53.17
C VAL A 443 10.34 29.82 -54.06
N ALA A 444 10.63 31.07 -53.69
CA ALA A 444 10.42 32.22 -54.57
C ALA A 444 11.29 32.14 -55.83
N SER A 445 12.53 31.67 -55.71
CA SER A 445 13.41 31.44 -56.86
C SER A 445 12.94 30.26 -57.72
N GLU A 446 12.43 29.21 -57.09
CA GLU A 446 11.92 28.02 -57.77
C GLU A 446 10.56 28.25 -58.45
N LEU A 447 9.70 29.14 -57.90
CA LEU A 447 8.46 29.61 -58.53
C LEU A 447 8.73 30.51 -59.74
N ARG A 448 9.82 31.27 -59.69
CA ARG A 448 10.17 32.19 -60.77
C ARG A 448 10.44 31.45 -62.08
N ALA A 449 11.11 30.30 -62.01
CA ALA A 449 11.46 29.49 -63.18
C ALA A 449 10.24 28.99 -64.01
N PRO A 450 9.23 28.28 -63.44
CA PRO A 450 8.06 27.85 -64.18
C PRO A 450 7.20 29.05 -64.62
N LEU A 451 7.13 30.13 -63.85
CA LEU A 451 6.41 31.34 -64.26
C LEU A 451 7.05 32.02 -65.49
N GLU A 452 8.38 32.10 -65.54
CA GLU A 452 9.12 32.60 -66.70
C GLU A 452 8.93 31.69 -67.92
N SER A 453 8.91 30.36 -67.72
CA SER A 453 8.64 29.37 -68.76
C SER A 453 7.21 29.46 -69.31
N ILE A 454 6.19 29.58 -68.44
CA ILE A 454 4.79 29.81 -68.84
C ILE A 454 4.67 31.10 -69.64
N LEU A 455 5.34 32.18 -69.22
CA LEU A 455 5.30 33.46 -69.93
C LEU A 455 5.96 33.36 -71.31
N GLN A 456 7.11 32.68 -71.44
CA GLN A 456 7.76 32.44 -72.73
C GLN A 456 6.89 31.61 -73.67
N LEU A 457 6.33 30.50 -73.16
CA LEU A 457 5.45 29.62 -73.93
C LEU A 457 4.19 30.38 -74.37
N ALA A 458 3.52 31.10 -73.47
CA ALA A 458 2.34 31.91 -73.80
C ALA A 458 2.64 32.98 -74.85
N THR A 459 3.80 33.65 -74.78
CA THR A 459 4.22 34.66 -75.74
C THR A 459 4.52 34.03 -77.12
N SER A 460 5.15 32.85 -77.14
CA SER A 460 5.38 32.08 -78.36
C SER A 460 4.07 31.65 -79.01
N LEU A 461 3.11 31.18 -78.21
CA LEU A 461 1.78 30.77 -78.66
C LEU A 461 0.97 31.95 -79.20
N ALA A 462 1.07 33.13 -78.61
CA ALA A 462 0.42 34.34 -79.10
C ALA A 462 0.92 34.76 -80.50
N ALA A 463 2.17 34.45 -80.86
CA ALA A 463 2.74 34.74 -82.17
C ALA A 463 2.16 33.89 -83.32
N TYR A 464 1.41 32.81 -83.01
CA TYR A 464 0.77 31.98 -84.04
C TYR A 464 -0.44 32.65 -84.71
N GLY A 465 -1.02 33.71 -84.12
CA GLY A 465 -1.98 34.60 -84.80
C GLY A 465 -3.19 33.90 -85.42
N GLY A 466 -3.76 32.88 -84.76
CA GLY A 466 -4.92 32.12 -85.24
C GLY A 466 -4.61 30.88 -86.08
N ARG A 467 -3.34 30.50 -86.24
CA ARG A 467 -2.94 29.20 -86.83
C ARG A 467 -2.99 28.07 -85.79
N ASN A 468 -3.07 26.82 -86.27
CA ASN A 468 -3.06 25.63 -85.41
C ASN A 468 -1.80 25.59 -84.56
N VAL A 469 -2.00 25.63 -83.25
CA VAL A 469 -0.94 25.53 -82.25
C VAL A 469 -0.51 24.07 -82.11
N PRO A 470 0.80 23.76 -82.06
CA PRO A 470 1.28 22.41 -81.78
C PRO A 470 0.78 21.92 -80.41
N GLU A 471 0.14 20.76 -80.37
CA GLU A 471 -0.40 20.16 -79.14
C GLU A 471 0.68 19.96 -78.05
N ARG A 472 1.94 19.75 -78.48
CA ARG A 472 3.11 19.68 -77.62
C ARG A 472 3.31 20.93 -76.77
N ASP A 473 3.13 22.11 -77.33
CA ASP A 473 3.42 23.39 -76.66
C ASP A 473 2.30 23.74 -75.66
N LEU A 474 1.06 23.37 -75.97
CA LEU A 474 -0.07 23.46 -75.03
C LEU A 474 0.09 22.50 -73.84
N ARG A 475 0.56 21.27 -74.09
CA ARG A 475 0.87 20.31 -73.00
C ARG A 475 2.03 20.78 -72.13
N LEU A 476 3.06 21.41 -72.72
CA LEU A 476 4.17 22.00 -71.97
C LEU A 476 3.69 23.16 -71.08
N LEU A 477 2.85 24.06 -71.62
CA LEU A 477 2.27 25.17 -70.85
C LEU A 477 1.40 24.66 -69.68
N ALA A 478 0.56 23.65 -69.92
CA ALA A 478 -0.24 23.00 -68.88
C ALA A 478 0.63 22.33 -67.81
N GLY A 479 1.72 21.67 -68.22
CA GLY A 479 2.69 21.06 -67.31
C GLY A 479 3.40 22.07 -66.41
N GLU A 480 3.88 23.18 -66.95
CA GLU A 480 4.55 24.22 -66.16
C GLU A 480 3.55 24.97 -65.24
N SER A 481 2.30 25.16 -65.69
CA SER A 481 1.24 25.74 -64.86
C SER A 481 0.86 24.84 -63.69
N GLN A 482 0.78 23.53 -63.92
CA GLN A 482 0.55 22.53 -62.88
C GLN A 482 1.71 22.51 -61.89
N ARG A 483 2.95 22.55 -62.37
CA ARG A 483 4.16 22.63 -61.54
C ARG A 483 4.17 23.89 -60.66
N ALA A 484 3.82 25.06 -61.20
CA ALA A 484 3.70 26.29 -60.42
C ALA A 484 2.62 26.17 -59.33
N SER A 485 1.45 25.59 -59.66
CA SER A 485 0.36 25.35 -58.71
C SER A 485 0.76 24.42 -57.56
N GLU A 486 1.50 23.34 -57.88
CA GLU A 486 2.03 22.42 -56.87
C GLU A 486 3.02 23.09 -55.93
N ILE A 487 3.92 23.94 -56.43
CA ILE A 487 4.88 24.67 -55.60
C ILE A 487 4.14 25.63 -54.64
N VAL A 488 3.10 26.33 -55.11
CA VAL A 488 2.27 27.20 -54.25
C VAL A 488 1.52 26.40 -53.19
N SER A 489 0.93 25.26 -53.56
CA SER A 489 0.22 24.38 -52.62
C SER A 489 1.14 23.85 -51.52
N ARG A 490 2.39 23.49 -51.87
CA ARG A 490 3.44 23.08 -50.93
C ARG A 490 3.79 24.22 -49.96
N LEU A 491 3.97 25.45 -50.44
CA LEU A 491 4.27 26.62 -49.58
C LEU A 491 3.14 26.90 -48.58
N VAL A 492 1.88 26.79 -49.02
CA VAL A 492 0.69 27.00 -48.18
C VAL A 492 0.53 25.90 -47.12
N SER A 493 0.89 24.65 -47.44
CA SER A 493 0.86 23.55 -46.46
C SER A 493 1.88 23.73 -45.33
N PHE A 494 3.06 24.28 -45.63
CA PHE A 494 4.14 24.53 -44.67
C PHE A 494 3.89 25.74 -43.75
N ALA A 495 3.17 26.76 -44.24
CA ALA A 495 2.85 27.96 -43.47
C ALA A 495 1.71 27.76 -42.45
N ARG A 496 1.07 26.59 -42.41
CA ARG A 496 0.00 26.30 -41.45
C ARG A 496 0.58 26.10 -40.04
N PRO A 497 0.03 26.77 -39.01
CA PRO A 497 0.32 26.43 -37.63
C PRO A 497 -0.34 25.08 -37.32
N GLU A 498 0.45 24.01 -37.14
CA GLU A 498 -0.04 22.77 -36.53
C GLU A 498 0.42 22.65 -35.07
N ASP A 499 -0.46 22.05 -34.26
CA ASP A 499 -0.38 21.95 -32.81
C ASP A 499 0.88 21.21 -32.34
N ALA A 500 1.52 21.76 -31.31
CA ALA A 500 2.61 21.11 -30.56
C ALA A 500 2.13 19.89 -29.74
N ALA A 501 0.91 19.42 -29.96
CA ALA A 501 0.33 18.29 -29.25
C ALA A 501 0.93 16.96 -29.78
N ALA A 502 1.36 16.10 -28.86
CA ALA A 502 1.76 14.75 -29.20
C ALA A 502 0.53 13.95 -29.64
N ARG A 503 0.62 13.29 -30.81
CA ARG A 503 -0.40 12.44 -31.41
C ARG A 503 0.21 11.16 -31.98
N GLU A 504 -0.62 10.25 -32.43
CA GLU A 504 -0.18 9.11 -33.23
C GLU A 504 0.28 9.58 -34.63
N VAL A 505 1.52 9.27 -35.00
CA VAL A 505 2.15 9.68 -36.26
C VAL A 505 2.67 8.45 -36.99
N ASP A 506 2.24 8.24 -38.24
CA ASP A 506 2.81 7.23 -39.13
C ASP A 506 4.14 7.73 -39.72
N VAL A 507 5.24 7.20 -39.22
CA VAL A 507 6.58 7.62 -39.61
C VAL A 507 6.91 7.20 -41.05
N ASN A 508 6.47 6.02 -41.50
CA ASN A 508 6.69 5.59 -42.88
C ASN A 508 5.95 6.51 -43.86
N GLY A 509 4.72 6.90 -43.52
CA GLY A 509 3.94 7.88 -44.28
C GLY A 509 4.63 9.24 -44.36
N VAL A 510 5.15 9.75 -43.24
CA VAL A 510 5.90 11.01 -43.18
C VAL A 510 7.16 10.96 -44.05
N VAL A 511 8.03 9.96 -43.84
CA VAL A 511 9.29 9.84 -44.61
C VAL A 511 9.00 9.63 -46.09
N GLY A 512 7.99 8.81 -46.42
CA GLY A 512 7.55 8.60 -47.79
C GLY A 512 7.06 9.88 -48.46
N GLY A 513 6.30 10.71 -47.75
CA GLY A 513 5.87 12.03 -48.23
C GLY A 513 7.05 12.98 -48.48
N LEU A 514 8.03 13.01 -47.57
CA LEU A 514 9.24 13.82 -47.73
C LEU A 514 10.12 13.33 -48.90
N MET A 515 10.21 12.02 -49.13
CA MET A 515 10.90 11.46 -50.30
C MET A 515 10.23 11.88 -51.61
N GLN A 516 8.90 11.84 -51.68
CA GLN A 516 8.15 12.33 -52.85
C GLN A 516 8.35 13.83 -53.05
N PHE A 517 8.42 14.59 -51.96
CA PHE A 517 8.70 16.03 -51.99
C PHE A 517 10.08 16.35 -52.58
N ARG A 518 11.12 15.56 -52.26
CA ARG A 518 12.51 15.75 -52.73
C ARG A 518 12.83 15.11 -54.07
N ASP A 519 12.03 14.15 -54.55
CA ASP A 519 12.27 13.40 -55.79
C ASP A 519 12.59 14.28 -57.03
N PRO A 520 11.95 15.43 -57.27
CA PRO A 520 12.30 16.30 -58.40
C PRO A 520 13.73 16.86 -58.32
N GLU A 521 14.16 17.25 -57.13
CA GLU A 521 15.51 17.80 -56.89
C GLU A 521 16.56 16.70 -57.00
N TRP A 522 16.28 15.51 -56.45
CA TRP A 522 17.15 14.33 -56.57
C TRP A 522 17.38 13.91 -58.02
N LYS A 523 16.33 13.93 -58.85
CA LYS A 523 16.45 13.66 -60.29
C LYS A 523 17.31 14.70 -61.00
N THR A 524 17.18 15.98 -60.63
CA THR A 524 17.98 17.08 -61.20
C THR A 524 19.47 16.94 -60.86
N LEU A 525 19.77 16.51 -59.63
CA LEU A 525 21.14 16.29 -59.14
C LEU A 525 21.76 14.97 -59.67
N GLY A 526 20.96 14.11 -60.28
CA GLY A 526 21.36 12.79 -60.78
C GLY A 526 21.56 11.76 -59.67
N LEU A 527 20.85 11.91 -58.54
CA LEU A 527 20.92 11.00 -57.40
C LEU A 527 20.10 9.74 -57.66
N ARG A 528 20.69 8.58 -57.38
CA ARG A 528 20.01 7.28 -57.39
C ARG A 528 19.46 6.99 -55.99
N VAL A 529 18.14 6.99 -55.86
CA VAL A 529 17.46 6.81 -54.57
C VAL A 529 16.81 5.43 -54.49
N HIS A 530 17.13 4.69 -53.44
CA HIS A 530 16.55 3.39 -53.14
C HIS A 530 15.59 3.50 -51.96
N ASN A 531 14.29 3.35 -52.25
CA ASN A 531 13.25 3.27 -51.22
C ASN A 531 13.10 1.82 -50.74
N ARG A 532 13.39 1.57 -49.47
CA ARG A 532 13.21 0.30 -48.76
C ARG A 532 12.41 0.50 -47.47
N LEU A 533 11.54 1.52 -47.43
CA LEU A 533 10.57 1.67 -46.34
C LEU A 533 9.59 0.50 -46.37
N SER A 534 9.20 0.03 -45.19
CA SER A 534 8.11 -0.94 -45.05
C SER A 534 6.79 -0.35 -45.57
N ALA A 535 5.96 -1.18 -46.19
CA ALA A 535 4.63 -0.80 -46.66
C ALA A 535 3.60 -0.70 -45.52
N GLU A 536 3.89 -1.27 -44.36
CA GLU A 536 3.01 -1.18 -43.19
C GLU A 536 3.21 0.16 -42.47
N PRO A 537 2.12 0.83 -42.05
CA PRO A 537 2.21 2.05 -41.27
C PRO A 537 2.82 1.74 -39.90
N VAL A 538 3.80 2.53 -39.48
CA VAL A 538 4.47 2.37 -38.18
C VAL A 538 4.23 3.62 -37.36
N VAL A 539 3.43 3.46 -36.31
CA VAL A 539 2.91 4.57 -35.52
C VAL A 539 3.79 4.83 -34.31
N VAL A 540 4.20 6.08 -34.14
CA VAL A 540 4.90 6.59 -32.96
C VAL A 540 4.08 7.70 -32.32
N HIS A 541 4.23 7.89 -31.01
CA HIS A 541 3.57 8.99 -30.30
C HIS A 541 4.47 10.24 -30.34
N GLY A 542 4.03 11.30 -31.01
CA GLY A 542 4.88 12.48 -31.22
C GLY A 542 4.21 13.66 -31.91
N SER A 543 4.96 14.76 -32.02
CA SER A 543 4.56 15.88 -32.86
C SER A 543 4.97 15.59 -34.30
N GLN A 544 3.98 15.42 -35.18
CA GLN A 544 4.23 15.15 -36.61
C GLN A 544 5.16 16.19 -37.23
N GLY A 545 4.95 17.48 -36.96
CA GLY A 545 5.79 18.55 -37.51
C GLY A 545 7.24 18.49 -37.03
N GLN A 546 7.48 18.06 -35.79
CA GLN A 546 8.85 17.86 -35.27
C GLN A 546 9.52 16.63 -35.91
N ILE A 547 8.77 15.54 -36.11
CA ILE A 547 9.26 14.34 -36.79
C ILE A 547 9.57 14.64 -38.27
N GLU A 548 8.68 15.36 -38.96
CA GLU A 548 8.89 15.86 -40.33
C GLU A 548 10.16 16.72 -40.42
N GLN A 549 10.35 17.64 -39.46
CA GLN A 549 11.54 18.50 -39.41
C GLN A 549 12.83 17.68 -39.29
N VAL A 550 12.86 16.64 -38.45
CA VAL A 550 14.03 15.76 -38.30
C VAL A 550 14.36 15.09 -39.62
N PHE A 551 13.40 14.37 -40.20
CA PHE A 551 13.65 13.59 -41.40
C PHE A 551 13.98 14.46 -42.60
N LEU A 552 13.37 15.64 -42.73
CA LEU A 552 13.72 16.60 -43.78
C LEU A 552 15.18 17.06 -43.64
N ASN A 553 15.61 17.44 -42.43
CA ASN A 553 16.98 17.88 -42.19
C ASN A 553 18.00 16.78 -42.53
N LEU A 554 17.72 15.54 -42.14
CA LEU A 554 18.59 14.40 -42.45
C LEU A 554 18.65 14.12 -43.96
N LEU A 555 17.52 14.19 -44.66
CA LEU A 555 17.45 13.98 -46.11
C LEU A 555 18.16 15.09 -46.90
N VAL A 556 18.01 16.36 -46.49
CA VAL A 556 18.73 17.50 -47.11
C VAL A 556 20.23 17.33 -46.92
N HIS A 557 20.68 16.94 -45.73
CA HIS A 557 22.10 16.72 -45.48
C HIS A 557 22.65 15.56 -46.32
N ALA A 558 21.93 14.43 -46.37
CA ALA A 558 22.29 13.29 -47.19
C ALA A 558 22.37 13.66 -48.67
N GLU A 559 21.46 14.49 -49.16
CA GLU A 559 21.44 14.99 -50.53
C GLU A 559 22.64 15.89 -50.86
N GLN A 560 22.94 16.88 -50.01
CA GLN A 560 24.08 17.77 -50.20
C GLN A 560 25.38 16.99 -50.31
N CYS A 561 25.58 16.04 -49.39
CA CYS A 561 26.77 15.19 -49.40
C CYS A 561 26.82 14.21 -50.59
N ALA A 562 25.69 13.59 -50.94
CA ALA A 562 25.63 12.64 -52.04
C ALA A 562 25.80 13.29 -53.40
N SER A 563 25.42 14.56 -53.54
CA SER A 563 25.56 15.32 -54.79
C SER A 563 27.01 15.54 -55.19
N ASP A 564 27.90 15.68 -54.19
CA ASP A 564 29.35 15.84 -54.37
C ASP A 564 30.09 14.51 -54.53
N SER A 565 29.44 13.38 -54.24
CA SER A 565 30.02 12.05 -54.37
C SER A 565 29.94 11.53 -55.82
N PRO A 566 30.95 10.82 -56.33
CA PRO A 566 30.87 10.17 -57.64
C PRO A 566 29.79 9.08 -57.72
N ALA A 567 29.43 8.44 -56.59
CA ALA A 567 28.44 7.37 -56.57
C ALA A 567 26.99 7.87 -56.61
N LYS A 568 26.73 9.10 -56.13
CA LYS A 568 25.43 9.79 -56.14
C LYS A 568 24.26 8.90 -55.69
N THR A 569 24.38 8.23 -54.54
CA THR A 569 23.38 7.24 -54.10
C THR A 569 22.85 7.57 -52.71
N ILE A 570 21.53 7.42 -52.53
CA ILE A 570 20.83 7.50 -51.23
C ILE A 570 19.95 6.25 -51.08
N SER A 571 19.96 5.60 -49.92
CA SER A 571 19.11 4.46 -49.61
C SER A 571 18.43 4.67 -48.27
N ILE A 572 17.11 4.63 -48.26
CA ILE A 572 16.28 4.87 -47.08
C ILE A 572 15.54 3.58 -46.76
N ALA A 573 15.71 3.05 -45.55
CA ALA A 573 15.08 1.81 -45.11
C ALA A 573 14.39 2.01 -43.76
N SER A 574 13.30 1.29 -43.52
CA SER A 574 12.71 1.20 -42.18
C SER A 574 12.57 -0.25 -41.74
N SER A 575 12.80 -0.48 -40.46
CA SER A 575 12.62 -1.79 -39.82
C SER A 575 12.04 -1.61 -38.43
N VAL A 576 11.35 -2.64 -37.93
CA VAL A 576 10.81 -2.65 -36.57
C VAL A 576 11.42 -3.83 -35.82
N ILE A 577 12.13 -3.55 -34.74
CA ILE A 577 12.81 -4.55 -33.90
C ILE A 577 12.46 -4.25 -32.44
N ALA A 578 11.97 -5.25 -31.70
CA ALA A 578 11.74 -5.17 -30.26
C ALA A 578 10.94 -3.91 -29.80
N SER A 579 9.83 -3.59 -30.49
CA SER A 579 8.97 -2.42 -30.20
C SER A 579 9.62 -1.06 -30.46
N HIS A 580 10.73 -1.03 -31.19
CA HIS A 580 11.36 0.17 -31.70
C HIS A 580 11.37 0.15 -33.23
N MET A 581 11.17 1.31 -33.85
CA MET A 581 11.29 1.51 -35.28
C MET A 581 12.61 2.19 -35.55
N THR A 582 13.39 1.59 -36.44
CA THR A 582 14.65 2.15 -36.90
C THR A 582 14.50 2.58 -38.36
N VAL A 583 14.74 3.86 -38.62
CA VAL A 583 14.84 4.43 -39.98
C VAL A 583 16.31 4.68 -40.29
N GLU A 584 16.80 4.05 -41.34
CA GLU A 584 18.18 4.15 -41.81
C GLU A 584 18.25 4.99 -43.08
N ILE A 585 19.06 6.05 -43.08
CA ILE A 585 19.36 6.88 -44.25
C ILE A 585 20.84 6.70 -44.58
N ASN A 586 21.13 5.91 -45.60
CA ASN A 586 22.46 5.66 -46.10
C ASN A 586 22.74 6.52 -47.33
N TYR A 587 23.90 7.16 -47.42
CA TYR A 587 24.25 8.03 -48.55
C TYR A 587 25.73 7.98 -48.89
N SER A 588 26.06 8.24 -50.14
CA SER A 588 27.43 8.26 -50.62
C SER A 588 28.14 9.57 -50.26
N MET A 589 29.42 9.50 -49.90
CA MET A 589 30.29 10.65 -49.61
C MET A 589 31.38 10.77 -50.68
N ALA A 590 31.97 11.96 -50.83
CA ALA A 590 33.18 12.12 -51.62
C ALA A 590 34.41 11.59 -50.85
N GLU A 591 35.37 10.98 -51.55
CA GLU A 591 36.65 10.59 -50.94
C GLU A 591 37.50 11.85 -50.65
N LYS A 592 37.41 12.36 -49.42
CA LYS A 592 38.48 13.17 -48.82
C LYS A 592 39.12 12.32 -47.73
N GLY A 593 40.44 12.37 -47.65
CA GLY A 593 41.30 11.40 -46.93
C GLY A 593 40.99 11.14 -45.45
N PRO A 594 41.78 10.27 -44.77
CA PRO A 594 41.38 9.51 -43.57
C PRO A 594 41.14 10.32 -42.27
N GLN A 595 41.06 11.65 -42.32
CA GLN A 595 40.98 12.48 -41.11
C GLN A 595 39.79 13.46 -41.04
N ASP A 596 38.89 13.53 -42.02
CA ASP A 596 37.81 14.54 -42.03
C ASP A 596 36.39 14.00 -42.24
N SER A 597 36.09 12.78 -41.75
CA SER A 597 34.68 12.37 -41.53
C SER A 597 34.19 12.90 -40.17
N ALA A 598 34.28 14.22 -39.96
CA ALA A 598 33.83 14.81 -38.71
C ALA A 598 32.33 14.50 -38.53
N ASN A 599 31.98 13.97 -37.36
CA ASN A 599 30.60 13.65 -37.03
C ASN A 599 29.77 14.94 -37.19
N PRO A 600 28.71 14.96 -38.02
CA PRO A 600 27.87 16.14 -38.24
C PRO A 600 27.15 16.62 -36.97
N PHE A 601 27.21 15.83 -35.88
CA PHE A 601 26.73 16.17 -34.55
C PHE A 601 27.84 16.67 -33.59
N SER A 602 29.08 16.84 -34.03
CA SER A 602 30.20 17.31 -33.19
C SER A 602 30.25 18.84 -33.10
N GLU A 603 30.62 19.37 -31.93
CA GLU A 603 30.71 20.83 -31.66
C GLU A 603 31.67 21.57 -32.61
N ASN A 604 32.65 20.87 -33.18
CA ASN A 604 33.63 21.42 -34.12
C ASN A 604 33.12 21.53 -35.57
N TYR A 605 31.92 21.03 -35.89
CA TYR A 605 31.34 21.11 -37.23
C TYR A 605 30.64 22.47 -37.51
N ALA A 606 30.72 23.42 -36.57
CA ALA A 606 30.14 24.75 -36.66
C ALA A 606 30.91 25.66 -37.66
N GLY A 607 30.78 25.38 -38.95
CA GLY A 607 31.35 26.18 -40.04
C GLY A 607 30.33 26.46 -41.15
N GLU A 608 30.05 27.75 -41.34
CA GLU A 608 29.37 28.47 -42.45
C GLU A 608 28.14 27.93 -43.18
N ASN A 609 27.77 26.65 -43.20
CA ASN A 609 26.53 26.17 -43.84
C ASN A 609 26.00 24.88 -43.19
N GLY A 610 24.99 24.98 -42.31
CA GLY A 610 24.07 23.85 -42.00
C GLY A 610 24.23 23.07 -40.69
N ALA A 611 25.25 23.33 -39.87
CA ALA A 611 25.51 22.53 -38.65
C ALA A 611 24.48 22.69 -37.51
N THR A 612 23.64 23.73 -37.52
CA THR A 612 22.61 23.98 -36.50
C THR A 612 21.38 23.08 -36.64
N GLY A 613 21.05 22.63 -37.86
CA GLY A 613 19.84 21.83 -38.10
C GLY A 613 19.92 20.39 -37.59
N LEU A 614 21.12 19.79 -37.58
CA LEU A 614 21.36 18.39 -37.18
C LEU A 614 21.45 18.23 -35.66
N ALA A 615 22.07 19.17 -34.95
CA ALA A 615 22.09 19.15 -33.48
C ALA A 615 20.67 19.21 -32.86
N VAL A 616 19.77 19.98 -33.49
CA VAL A 616 18.35 20.04 -33.09
C VAL A 616 17.64 18.69 -33.29
N CYS A 617 18.05 17.91 -34.29
CA CYS A 617 17.44 16.60 -34.55
C CYS A 617 17.63 15.64 -33.38
N GLN A 618 18.81 15.62 -32.75
CA GLN A 618 19.07 14.78 -31.59
C GLN A 618 18.15 15.17 -30.42
N GLY A 619 17.97 16.46 -30.17
CA GLY A 619 17.08 16.96 -29.12
C GLY A 619 15.60 16.63 -29.37
N ILE A 620 15.16 16.71 -30.64
CA ILE A 620 13.79 16.33 -31.02
C ILE A 620 13.57 14.83 -30.85
N ILE A 621 14.44 13.98 -31.41
CA ILE A 621 14.26 12.52 -31.33
C ILE A 621 14.38 12.03 -29.88
N HIS A 622 15.31 12.59 -29.09
CA HIS A 622 15.40 12.28 -27.66
C HIS A 622 14.14 12.70 -26.89
N GLY A 623 13.54 13.84 -27.24
CA GLY A 623 12.26 14.28 -26.69
C GLY A 623 11.09 13.35 -27.04
N HIS A 624 11.23 12.53 -28.09
CA HIS A 624 10.28 11.48 -28.48
C HIS A 624 10.66 10.09 -27.93
N GLY A 625 11.63 10.01 -27.02
CA GLY A 625 12.10 8.75 -26.42
C GLY A 625 12.98 7.90 -27.33
N GLY A 626 13.49 8.49 -28.42
CA GLY A 626 14.35 7.84 -29.40
C GLY A 626 15.82 8.24 -29.32
N GLU A 627 16.62 7.72 -30.26
CA GLU A 627 18.04 8.04 -30.42
C GLU A 627 18.39 8.26 -31.89
N ILE A 628 19.34 9.16 -32.20
CA ILE A 628 19.96 9.27 -33.53
C ILE A 628 21.42 8.88 -33.44
N ARG A 629 21.85 7.96 -34.30
CA ARG A 629 23.24 7.56 -34.46
C ARG A 629 23.76 7.93 -35.85
N PHE A 630 25.06 8.22 -35.90
CA PHE A 630 25.78 8.46 -37.14
C PHE A 630 26.97 7.51 -37.25
N GLY A 631 27.12 6.91 -38.42
CA GLY A 631 28.30 6.12 -38.77
C GLY A 631 28.77 6.48 -40.17
N SER A 632 30.08 6.37 -40.41
CA SER A 632 30.62 6.44 -41.76
C SER A 632 31.66 5.34 -41.95
N ASN A 633 31.68 4.75 -43.14
CA ASN A 633 32.63 3.72 -43.52
C ASN A 633 32.84 3.73 -45.04
N ALA A 634 34.10 3.75 -45.47
CA ALA A 634 34.53 3.53 -46.86
C ALA A 634 33.69 4.28 -47.93
N GLY A 635 33.58 5.60 -47.81
CA GLY A 635 32.88 6.43 -48.80
C GLY A 635 31.36 6.43 -48.69
N MET A 636 30.78 5.80 -47.66
CA MET A 636 29.35 5.84 -47.33
C MET A 636 29.16 6.36 -45.89
N ALA A 637 28.07 7.09 -45.67
CA ALA A 637 27.63 7.54 -44.37
C ALA A 637 26.19 7.08 -44.11
N ARG A 638 25.84 6.95 -42.83
CA ARG A 638 24.56 6.41 -42.36
C ARG A 638 24.07 7.22 -41.17
N PHE A 639 22.84 7.73 -41.29
CA PHE A 639 22.03 8.10 -40.13
C PHE A 639 21.10 6.95 -39.76
N GLU A 640 20.98 6.72 -38.46
CA GLU A 640 20.07 5.73 -37.89
C GLU A 640 19.21 6.44 -36.84
N VAL A 641 17.91 6.52 -37.10
CA VAL A 641 16.93 7.14 -36.20
C VAL A 641 16.11 6.03 -35.58
N ASP A 642 16.19 5.88 -34.27
CA ASP A 642 15.43 4.92 -33.49
C ASP A 642 14.31 5.61 -32.73
N LEU A 643 13.08 5.09 -32.81
CA LEU A 643 11.90 5.64 -32.15
C LEU A 643 11.05 4.52 -31.52
N PRO A 644 10.50 4.72 -30.30
CA PRO A 644 9.63 3.74 -29.67
C PRO A 644 8.29 3.66 -30.42
N VAL A 645 7.90 2.45 -30.83
CA VAL A 645 6.62 2.20 -31.50
C VAL A 645 5.52 2.20 -30.46
N THR A 646 4.46 2.98 -30.70
CA THR A 646 3.24 2.85 -29.93
C THR A 646 2.60 1.53 -30.34
N ARG A 647 2.62 0.53 -29.44
CA ARG A 647 1.85 -0.70 -29.66
C ARG A 647 0.43 -0.26 -30.01
N ALA A 648 -0.04 -0.65 -31.21
CA ALA A 648 -1.47 -0.75 -31.45
C ALA A 648 -2.01 -1.57 -30.29
N ALA A 649 -2.74 -0.90 -29.39
CA ALA A 649 -3.43 -1.59 -28.33
C ALA A 649 -4.29 -2.65 -29.03
N ASP A 650 -4.22 -3.90 -28.56
CA ASP A 650 -5.31 -4.85 -28.81
C ASP A 650 -6.62 -4.07 -28.66
N PRO A 651 -7.57 -4.15 -29.61
CA PRO A 651 -8.77 -3.33 -29.57
C PRO A 651 -9.48 -3.59 -28.25
N ALA A 652 -9.28 -2.68 -27.29
CA ALA A 652 -9.93 -2.74 -26.01
C ALA A 652 -11.43 -2.69 -26.29
N PRO A 653 -12.24 -3.56 -25.66
CA PRO A 653 -13.68 -3.55 -25.87
C PRO A 653 -14.16 -2.14 -25.57
N ALA A 654 -14.73 -1.48 -26.59
CA ALA A 654 -15.11 -0.08 -26.54
C ALA A 654 -15.84 0.25 -25.22
N PRO A 655 -15.56 1.41 -24.59
CA PRO A 655 -16.27 1.81 -23.39
C PRO A 655 -17.77 1.76 -23.68
N ARG A 656 -18.50 0.95 -22.89
CA ARG A 656 -19.96 0.91 -22.95
C ARG A 656 -20.47 2.27 -22.49
N VAL A 657 -20.73 3.16 -23.45
CA VAL A 657 -21.46 4.40 -23.22
C VAL A 657 -22.82 4.04 -22.59
N PRO A 658 -23.27 4.73 -21.52
CA PRO A 658 -24.57 4.48 -20.92
C PRO A 658 -25.65 4.59 -21.99
N ARG A 659 -26.44 3.51 -22.16
CA ARG A 659 -27.57 3.49 -23.10
C ARG A 659 -28.59 4.54 -22.65
N HIS A 660 -28.59 5.70 -23.31
CA HIS A 660 -29.72 6.62 -23.30
C HIS A 660 -30.81 6.00 -24.19
N GLY A 661 -32.04 5.93 -23.69
CA GLY A 661 -33.16 5.22 -24.32
C GLY A 661 -33.67 5.78 -25.66
N GLY A 662 -32.88 6.60 -26.37
CA GLY A 662 -33.19 7.21 -27.68
C GLY A 662 -32.05 7.19 -28.70
N ALA A 663 -30.88 6.62 -28.40
CA ALA A 663 -29.73 6.67 -29.33
C ALA A 663 -29.92 5.75 -30.56
N LEU A 664 -30.24 6.36 -31.71
CA LEU A 664 -30.33 5.70 -33.02
C LEU A 664 -28.96 5.21 -33.53
N THR A 665 -28.96 4.09 -34.27
CA THR A 665 -27.80 3.58 -35.03
C THR A 665 -27.95 3.91 -36.51
N LEU A 666 -27.06 4.75 -37.04
CA LEU A 666 -27.18 5.37 -38.35
C LEU A 666 -26.02 4.91 -39.26
N MET A 667 -26.31 4.56 -40.50
CA MET A 667 -25.28 4.34 -41.53
C MET A 667 -25.10 5.63 -42.33
N LEU A 668 -23.84 6.01 -42.61
CA LEU A 668 -23.53 7.19 -43.41
C LEU A 668 -22.66 6.80 -44.60
N VAL A 669 -23.23 6.93 -45.80
CA VAL A 669 -22.58 6.64 -47.08
C VAL A 669 -22.41 7.95 -47.86
N ASP A 670 -21.19 8.49 -47.85
CA ASP A 670 -20.81 9.68 -48.60
C ASP A 670 -19.43 9.44 -49.25
N PRO A 671 -19.26 9.68 -50.57
CA PRO A 671 -17.98 9.52 -51.26
C PRO A 671 -16.97 10.59 -50.85
N ASP A 672 -17.43 11.74 -50.34
CA ASP A 672 -16.56 12.78 -49.83
C ASP A 672 -16.30 12.58 -48.33
N GLN A 673 -15.07 12.16 -48.00
CA GLN A 673 -14.65 11.92 -46.61
C GLN A 673 -14.75 13.17 -45.73
N SER A 674 -14.64 14.37 -46.30
CA SER A 674 -14.73 15.61 -45.52
C SER A 674 -16.17 15.87 -45.07
N THR A 675 -17.13 15.76 -46.00
CA THR A 675 -18.57 15.84 -45.70
C THR A 675 -19.02 14.68 -44.79
N GLN A 676 -18.48 13.47 -44.99
CA GLN A 676 -18.75 12.31 -44.14
C GLN A 676 -18.33 12.54 -42.69
N ARG A 677 -17.14 13.10 -42.45
CA ARG A 677 -16.65 13.44 -41.10
C ARG A 677 -17.47 14.55 -40.44
N GLN A 678 -17.88 15.56 -41.23
CA GLN A 678 -18.73 16.63 -40.73
C GLN A 678 -20.08 16.09 -40.25
N MET A 679 -20.74 15.25 -41.06
CA MET A 679 -22.02 14.63 -40.70
C MET A 679 -21.88 13.67 -39.51
N LEU A 680 -20.78 12.91 -39.45
CA LEU A 680 -20.45 12.07 -38.29
C LEU A 680 -20.38 12.89 -37.00
N GLY A 681 -19.75 14.08 -37.05
CA GLY A 681 -19.71 15.02 -35.93
C GLY A 681 -21.09 15.52 -35.52
N LEU A 682 -21.93 15.94 -36.49
CA LEU A 682 -23.28 16.46 -36.22
C LEU A 682 -24.21 15.42 -35.59
N LEU A 683 -24.12 14.16 -36.03
CA LEU A 683 -24.92 13.04 -35.50
C LEU A 683 -24.41 12.58 -34.13
N SER A 684 -23.08 12.51 -33.95
CA SER A 684 -22.47 12.10 -32.69
C SER A 684 -22.68 13.14 -31.58
N ALA A 685 -22.65 14.44 -31.90
CA ALA A 685 -22.93 15.53 -30.97
C ALA A 685 -24.37 15.46 -30.40
N ARG A 686 -25.30 14.82 -31.12
CA ARG A 686 -26.69 14.59 -30.72
C ARG A 686 -26.90 13.26 -30.00
N GLY A 687 -25.83 12.51 -29.73
CA GLY A 687 -25.88 11.26 -28.97
C GLY A 687 -26.27 10.02 -29.79
N HIS A 688 -26.31 10.13 -31.13
CA HIS A 688 -26.55 8.99 -32.02
C HIS A 688 -25.27 8.27 -32.41
N ARG A 689 -25.39 6.98 -32.74
CA ARG A 689 -24.27 6.17 -33.22
C ARG A 689 -24.25 6.17 -34.74
N ALA A 690 -23.44 7.02 -35.36
CA ALA A 690 -23.25 7.01 -36.80
C ALA A 690 -22.02 6.18 -37.20
N VAL A 691 -22.16 5.37 -38.25
CA VAL A 691 -21.11 4.51 -38.81
C VAL A 691 -20.82 4.99 -40.23
N PRO A 692 -19.63 5.57 -40.52
CA PRO A 692 -19.23 5.90 -41.88
C PRO A 692 -18.91 4.60 -42.64
N VAL A 693 -19.49 4.43 -43.82
CA VAL A 693 -19.30 3.22 -44.63
C VAL A 693 -18.98 3.61 -46.08
N PRO A 694 -17.93 3.05 -46.70
CA PRO A 694 -17.70 3.18 -48.14
C PRO A 694 -18.89 2.64 -48.94
N ALA A 695 -19.22 3.27 -50.07
CA ALA A 695 -20.40 2.89 -50.88
C ALA A 695 -20.36 1.44 -51.37
N GLU A 696 -19.18 0.86 -51.56
CA GLU A 696 -19.00 -0.53 -52.01
C GLU A 696 -19.32 -1.57 -50.91
N GLU A 697 -19.16 -1.19 -49.65
CA GLU A 697 -19.36 -2.07 -48.48
C GLU A 697 -20.74 -1.90 -47.84
N ALA A 698 -21.45 -0.82 -48.19
CA ALA A 698 -22.74 -0.48 -47.61
C ALA A 698 -23.81 -1.59 -47.74
N PRO A 699 -23.98 -2.28 -48.89
CA PRO A 699 -24.97 -3.35 -49.01
C PRO A 699 -24.67 -4.56 -48.11
N ASP A 700 -23.42 -5.04 -48.10
CA ASP A 700 -23.02 -6.19 -47.25
C ASP A 700 -23.22 -5.86 -45.77
N LEU A 701 -22.82 -4.65 -45.36
CA LEU A 701 -22.97 -4.22 -43.97
C LEU A 701 -24.44 -4.00 -43.58
N GLY A 702 -25.25 -3.46 -44.50
CA GLY A 702 -26.69 -3.22 -44.29
C GLY A 702 -27.50 -4.51 -44.20
N GLN A 703 -27.07 -5.59 -44.85
CA GLN A 703 -27.69 -6.92 -44.68
C GLN A 703 -27.26 -7.60 -43.37
N ARG A 704 -26.02 -7.38 -42.93
CA ARG A 704 -25.42 -8.05 -41.76
C ARG A 704 -25.75 -7.35 -40.44
N LEU A 705 -25.99 -6.05 -40.46
CA LEU A 705 -26.26 -5.22 -39.29
C LEU A 705 -27.56 -4.43 -39.46
N ARG A 706 -28.28 -4.21 -38.36
CA ARG A 706 -29.50 -3.41 -38.38
C ARG A 706 -29.19 -1.94 -38.12
N PHE A 707 -29.66 -1.07 -39.01
CA PHE A 707 -29.57 0.38 -38.88
C PHE A 707 -30.97 0.99 -38.78
N ASP A 708 -31.11 2.00 -37.93
CA ASP A 708 -32.37 2.76 -37.76
C ASP A 708 -32.59 3.72 -38.92
N ALA A 709 -31.53 4.33 -39.47
CA ALA A 709 -31.60 5.06 -40.73
C ALA A 709 -30.29 4.98 -41.53
N ILE A 710 -30.40 5.15 -42.85
CA ILE A 710 -29.27 5.22 -43.78
C ILE A 710 -29.25 6.60 -44.42
N PHE A 711 -28.15 7.33 -44.23
CA PHE A 711 -27.87 8.60 -44.87
C PHE A 711 -27.03 8.34 -46.12
N TRP A 712 -27.58 8.65 -47.28
CA TRP A 712 -26.98 8.37 -48.58
C TRP A 712 -26.76 9.66 -49.36
N ALA A 713 -25.50 10.00 -49.63
CA ALA A 713 -25.13 11.26 -50.29
C ALA A 713 -24.72 11.12 -51.76
N MET A 714 -24.96 9.95 -52.37
CA MET A 714 -24.63 9.70 -53.77
C MET A 714 -25.86 9.82 -54.67
N ARG A 715 -25.73 10.54 -55.78
CA ARG A 715 -26.63 10.34 -56.92
C ARG A 715 -26.22 9.06 -57.66
N PRO A 716 -27.18 8.26 -58.15
CA PRO A 716 -26.86 7.08 -58.95
C PRO A 716 -26.21 7.50 -60.27
N ALA A 717 -24.88 7.57 -60.30
CA ALA A 717 -24.10 7.91 -61.49
C ALA A 717 -23.75 6.66 -62.33
N THR A 718 -23.82 5.48 -61.72
CA THR A 718 -23.58 4.19 -62.36
C THR A 718 -24.72 3.21 -62.08
N LYS A 719 -24.92 2.24 -62.97
CA LYS A 719 -25.94 1.17 -62.79
C LYS A 719 -25.79 0.46 -61.43
N ARG A 720 -24.54 0.22 -61.03
CA ARG A 720 -24.18 -0.40 -59.75
C ARG A 720 -24.56 0.46 -58.53
N SER A 721 -24.35 1.77 -58.59
CA SER A 721 -24.79 2.68 -57.52
C SER A 721 -26.31 2.81 -57.39
N ALA A 722 -27.05 2.62 -58.49
CA ALA A 722 -28.52 2.59 -58.46
C ALA A 722 -29.03 1.28 -57.83
N GLU A 723 -28.40 0.14 -58.16
CA GLU A 723 -28.69 -1.16 -57.57
C GLU A 723 -28.46 -1.16 -56.04
N TYR A 724 -27.33 -0.59 -55.57
CA TYR A 724 -27.04 -0.45 -54.14
C TYR A 724 -28.03 0.46 -53.41
N GLN A 725 -28.46 1.55 -54.05
CA GLN A 725 -29.45 2.45 -53.47
C GLN A 725 -30.82 1.75 -53.30
N GLU A 726 -31.27 0.99 -54.30
CA GLU A 726 -32.50 0.19 -54.23
C GLU A 726 -32.42 -0.89 -53.14
N GLU A 727 -31.29 -1.59 -53.07
CA GLU A 727 -31.07 -2.65 -52.08
C GLU A 727 -31.10 -2.11 -50.64
N LEU A 728 -30.50 -0.94 -50.40
CA LEU A 728 -30.44 -0.31 -49.08
C LEU A 728 -31.75 0.35 -48.65
N ARG A 729 -32.60 0.79 -49.58
CA ARG A 729 -33.91 1.37 -49.27
C ARG A 729 -34.80 0.44 -48.45
N GLY A 730 -34.67 -0.88 -48.62
CA GLY A 730 -35.43 -1.88 -47.88
C GLY A 730 -34.79 -2.35 -46.57
N LEU A 731 -33.54 -1.96 -46.28
CA LEU A 731 -32.73 -2.53 -45.18
C LEU A 731 -32.76 -1.69 -43.89
N ALA A 732 -33.19 -0.44 -43.96
CA ALA A 732 -33.36 0.43 -42.79
C ALA A 732 -34.79 0.95 -42.65
N ARG A 733 -35.14 1.39 -41.44
CA ARG A 733 -36.47 1.96 -41.16
C ARG A 733 -36.73 3.27 -41.89
N CYS A 734 -35.68 4.01 -42.20
CA CYS A 734 -35.75 5.24 -42.94
C CYS A 734 -34.51 5.41 -43.82
N PHE A 735 -34.75 5.79 -45.07
CA PHE A 735 -33.71 6.13 -46.02
C PHE A 735 -33.66 7.64 -46.20
N VAL A 736 -32.55 8.26 -45.82
CA VAL A 736 -32.34 9.70 -45.91
C VAL A 736 -31.41 10.00 -47.08
N LEU A 737 -31.93 10.64 -48.12
CA LEU A 737 -31.15 11.07 -49.28
C LEU A 737 -30.57 12.46 -49.02
N LEU A 738 -29.26 12.59 -49.11
CA LEU A 738 -28.53 13.86 -49.04
C LEU A 738 -28.29 14.36 -50.47
N ALA A 739 -29.00 15.41 -50.88
CA ALA A 739 -28.98 15.95 -52.24
C ALA A 739 -28.40 17.37 -52.28
N ASP A 740 -27.84 17.77 -53.42
CA ASP A 740 -27.31 19.13 -53.61
C ASP A 740 -28.40 20.18 -53.88
N ALA A 741 -29.61 19.74 -54.22
CA ALA A 741 -30.76 20.59 -54.46
C ALA A 741 -32.05 19.89 -54.01
N TYR A 742 -33.05 20.67 -53.60
CA TYR A 742 -34.37 20.16 -53.24
C TYR A 742 -35.15 19.77 -54.49
N ASP A 743 -35.73 18.58 -54.50
CA ASP A 743 -36.62 18.08 -55.55
C ASP A 743 -37.93 17.63 -54.89
N ALA A 744 -39.03 18.31 -55.23
CA ALA A 744 -40.32 18.15 -54.57
C ALA A 744 -41.00 16.81 -54.91
N ASP A 745 -40.77 16.28 -56.11
CA ASP A 745 -41.36 15.00 -56.53
C ASP A 745 -40.56 13.84 -55.94
N LEU A 746 -39.23 13.96 -55.88
CA LEU A 746 -38.36 12.98 -55.22
C LEU A 746 -38.57 12.95 -53.70
N ALA A 747 -38.75 14.11 -53.05
CA ALA A 747 -39.06 14.19 -51.62
C ALA A 747 -40.38 13.49 -51.30
N ARG A 748 -41.43 13.74 -52.09
CA ARG A 748 -42.74 13.10 -51.91
C ARG A 748 -42.68 11.59 -52.09
N SER A 749 -41.94 11.12 -53.11
CA SER A 749 -41.71 9.70 -53.35
C SER A 749 -40.95 9.01 -52.21
N LEU A 750 -39.95 9.68 -51.62
CA LEU A 750 -39.24 9.16 -50.46
C LEU A 750 -40.13 9.13 -49.22
N GLU A 751 -40.92 10.18 -48.97
CA GLU A 751 -41.85 10.25 -47.83
C GLU A 751 -42.93 9.15 -47.88
N GLU A 752 -43.45 8.82 -49.07
CA GLU A 752 -44.40 7.71 -49.27
C GLU A 752 -43.83 6.34 -48.86
N THR A 753 -42.51 6.19 -48.97
CA THR A 753 -41.77 4.97 -48.55
C THR A 753 -41.17 5.06 -47.15
N GLY A 754 -41.44 6.15 -46.41
CA GLY A 754 -40.92 6.37 -45.06
C GLY A 754 -39.49 6.93 -44.99
N GLY A 755 -38.95 7.39 -46.13
CA GLY A 755 -37.66 8.09 -46.25
C GLY A 755 -37.78 9.61 -46.11
N ALA A 756 -36.63 10.30 -46.16
CA ALA A 756 -36.55 11.76 -46.10
C ALA A 756 -35.51 12.31 -47.08
N LEU A 757 -35.69 13.55 -47.53
CA LEU A 757 -34.72 14.28 -48.36
C LEU A 757 -34.11 15.43 -47.56
N LEU A 758 -32.79 15.48 -47.46
CA LEU A 758 -32.02 16.57 -46.86
C LEU A 758 -31.15 17.24 -47.92
N VAL A 759 -31.13 18.57 -47.95
CA VAL A 759 -30.36 19.34 -48.92
C VAL A 759 -29.02 19.77 -48.32
N ARG A 760 -27.94 19.62 -49.07
CA ARG A 760 -26.60 20.09 -48.69
C ARG A 760 -26.45 21.59 -49.00
N PRO A 761 -25.85 22.39 -48.09
CA PRO A 761 -25.37 22.04 -46.76
C PRO A 761 -26.53 21.78 -45.79
N VAL A 762 -26.45 20.68 -45.03
CA VAL A 762 -27.51 20.25 -44.11
C VAL A 762 -27.64 21.24 -42.97
N LYS A 763 -28.83 21.80 -42.80
CA LYS A 763 -29.15 22.70 -41.68
C LYS A 763 -29.52 21.89 -40.44
N ASP A 764 -29.09 22.37 -39.28
CA ASP A 764 -29.37 21.73 -37.99
C ASP A 764 -30.87 21.49 -37.77
N ALA A 765 -31.73 22.47 -38.06
CA ALA A 765 -33.17 22.35 -37.87
C ALA A 765 -33.82 21.24 -38.73
N ASP A 766 -33.34 21.07 -39.97
CA ASP A 766 -33.86 20.05 -40.88
C ASP A 766 -33.41 18.64 -40.44
N LEU A 767 -32.16 18.54 -39.96
CA LEU A 767 -31.61 17.30 -39.39
C LEU A 767 -32.32 16.91 -38.09
N ASP A 768 -32.55 17.86 -37.19
CA ASP A 768 -33.25 17.66 -35.92
C ASP A 768 -34.68 17.16 -36.13
N ARG A 769 -35.39 17.73 -37.12
CA ARG A 769 -36.73 17.27 -37.50
C ARG A 769 -36.73 15.80 -37.94
N VAL A 770 -35.81 15.42 -38.82
CA VAL A 770 -35.70 14.03 -39.32
C VAL A 770 -35.36 13.08 -38.18
N LEU A 771 -34.41 13.45 -37.30
CA LEU A 771 -34.03 12.61 -36.15
C LEU A 771 -35.17 12.45 -35.14
N ALA A 772 -35.91 13.51 -34.81
CA ALA A 772 -37.06 13.46 -33.91
C ALA A 772 -38.19 12.56 -34.46
N GLU A 773 -38.44 12.59 -35.77
CA GLU A 773 -39.39 11.67 -36.40
C GLU A 773 -38.94 10.21 -36.29
N LEU A 774 -37.63 9.94 -36.43
CA LEU A 774 -37.06 8.59 -36.29
C LEU A 774 -37.15 8.07 -34.86
N GLU A 775 -36.85 8.91 -33.88
CA GLU A 775 -36.98 8.57 -32.46
C GLU A 775 -38.43 8.27 -32.08
N SER A 776 -39.39 9.06 -32.59
CA SER A 776 -40.82 8.86 -32.31
C SER A 776 -41.38 7.54 -32.86
N LYS A 777 -40.77 7.01 -33.92
CA LYS A 777 -41.14 5.74 -34.57
C LYS A 777 -40.41 4.52 -33.97
N ALA A 778 -39.48 4.72 -33.03
CA ALA A 778 -38.78 3.64 -32.35
C ALA A 778 -39.68 2.99 -31.26
N PRO A 779 -39.80 1.65 -31.21
CA PRO A 779 -40.62 0.99 -30.19
C PRO A 779 -40.00 1.20 -28.80
N ASN A 780 -40.80 1.76 -27.87
CA ASN A 780 -40.44 1.94 -26.46
C ASN A 780 -39.85 0.65 -25.87
N ALA A 781 -38.52 0.61 -25.71
CA ALA A 781 -37.80 -0.54 -25.16
C ALA A 781 -37.96 -0.69 -23.63
N SER A 782 -38.85 0.07 -22.99
CA SER A 782 -38.99 0.15 -21.52
C SER A 782 -40.14 -0.68 -20.92
N ALA A 783 -40.98 -1.38 -21.71
CA ALA A 783 -42.16 -2.08 -21.17
C ALA A 783 -42.01 -3.62 -20.98
N GLY A 784 -40.84 -4.22 -21.21
CA GLY A 784 -40.71 -5.69 -21.34
C GLY A 784 -39.94 -6.45 -20.24
N ARG A 785 -39.50 -5.81 -19.15
CA ARG A 785 -38.71 -6.49 -18.09
C ARG A 785 -39.30 -6.27 -16.70
N ALA A 786 -40.55 -6.71 -16.53
CA ALA A 786 -41.13 -7.03 -15.24
C ALA A 786 -42.04 -8.25 -15.46
N GLY A 787 -41.48 -9.46 -15.35
CA GLY A 787 -42.25 -10.69 -15.50
C GLY A 787 -41.49 -11.84 -16.15
N LYS A 788 -40.45 -12.36 -15.47
CA LYS A 788 -40.18 -13.79 -15.28
C LYS A 788 -38.93 -13.97 -14.43
#